data_AF-A0A6J1QJJ0-F1
#
_entry.id   AF-A0A6J1QJJ0-F1
#
_cell.length_a   1.000
_cell.length_b   1.000
_cell.length_c   1.000
_cell.angle_alpha   90.00
_cell.angle_beta   90.00
_cell.angle_gamma   90.00
#
_symmetry.space_group_name_H-M   'P 1'
#
loop_
_entity.id
_entity.type
_entity.pdbx_description
1 polymer ?
#
loop_
_entity_poly.entity_id
_entity_poly.type
_entity_poly.pdbx_seq_one_letter_code
_entity_poly.pdbx_strand_id
1 'polypeptide(L)'
;MAAPVDGLEELRTEIERLSRELDLASTEKIQSAQYGLALLEEKSALQQRCNDLETLYENTKHELEITQEALAKFQTTTKITAKSGIEQEESLLNESAARETSLQSQIIELENETKQLRHELERVEAERDHALQEREEVGKDHQQTEMERKSLRAELRECRNRETRLLQDYSELEDENISLQKQVSGLRSSQVEFEGAKHEIRRLTEEVELLNSQVEELTNLKKIAEKQMEEALESLQAEREAKYALKKELDQRINSESIYNLSNLALSIRGITEDQTICSDGEDDSPALRRIEADLKTQEPGTSATDKQVDLFSEIHLNELKKLEKQLELAETEKAHLTQNLRESQYAVEKSQAELQSFVARIVQLAAHVQSLHHLHSKLPDKQSEETTLDKLNQAVVQYHQWSTMSAREINQLQKDLSELENGLTVSDSTQQLRTELTNLRNKIPESEKSLREKLLDTEQRSMQLESDVSTLSKLTAEAGGFLDSAQNDLQNLSDELAQLYHHVCTVNGETPSRVVLDHEKSEIVPEKEEEDGKMDWCRTLFKTDIKIKDLESLSKAKEIAKHIETAMDQIKHLRSSVEHTIELSKVKGMQSNICNVCEASVNENKADVTDLQEQVIRLKALLSAKREQIATLRTVLKSNKNTAEVALTNLKSKYENEKSIVNETMLKLRNELRMLKENAATFSIVMNVLLLILWGTAVDFSNSLILCHNYCVA
;
A
#
# COMPACT_ATOMS: atom_id res chain seq x y z
N MET A 1 15.66 116.59 -183.74
CA MET A 1 15.55 115.17 -184.17
C MET A 1 15.28 114.34 -182.92
N ALA A 2 14.65 113.17 -183.05
CA ALA A 2 14.02 112.47 -181.91
C ALA A 2 14.72 111.17 -181.51
N ALA A 3 14.60 110.83 -180.22
CA ALA A 3 14.75 109.49 -179.64
C ALA A 3 13.92 109.46 -178.32
N PRO A 4 13.29 108.33 -177.93
CA PRO A 4 12.42 108.24 -176.75
C PRO A 4 13.20 107.98 -175.45
N VAL A 5 12.57 108.29 -174.31
CA VAL A 5 13.17 108.17 -172.96
C VAL A 5 12.39 107.23 -172.02
N ASP A 6 11.11 106.95 -172.34
CA ASP A 6 10.10 106.43 -171.39
C ASP A 6 10.48 105.14 -170.65
N GLY A 7 11.25 104.24 -171.28
CA GLY A 7 11.65 102.95 -170.68
C GLY A 7 12.63 103.05 -169.49
N LEU A 8 13.20 104.23 -169.20
CA LEU A 8 14.04 104.45 -168.01
C LEU A 8 13.22 104.90 -166.78
N GLU A 9 12.05 105.50 -166.98
CA GLU A 9 11.14 105.89 -165.89
C GLU A 9 10.45 104.64 -165.30
N GLU A 10 9.96 103.73 -166.15
CA GLU A 10 9.26 102.51 -165.72
C GLU A 10 10.13 101.57 -164.87
N LEU A 11 11.40 101.39 -165.25
CA LEU A 11 12.34 100.59 -164.47
C LEU A 11 12.69 101.24 -163.11
N ARG A 12 12.64 102.57 -163.02
CA ARG A 12 12.84 103.28 -161.73
C ARG A 12 11.64 103.13 -160.81
N THR A 13 10.42 103.29 -161.32
CA THR A 13 9.20 103.14 -160.52
C THR A 13 9.00 101.69 -160.05
N GLU A 14 9.39 100.70 -160.85
CA GLU A 14 9.37 99.29 -160.46
C GLU A 14 10.46 98.94 -159.44
N ILE A 15 11.68 99.50 -159.57
CA ILE A 15 12.71 99.38 -158.51
C ILE A 15 12.22 100.00 -157.20
N GLU A 16 11.59 101.18 -157.22
CA GLU A 16 11.01 101.75 -156.00
C GLU A 16 9.85 100.92 -155.44
N ARG A 17 9.02 100.30 -156.30
CA ARG A 17 7.95 99.39 -155.84
C ARG A 17 8.55 98.19 -155.11
N LEU A 18 9.54 97.54 -155.72
CA LEU A 18 10.24 96.39 -155.13
C LEU A 18 11.05 96.77 -153.89
N SER A 19 11.63 97.97 -153.81
CA SER A 19 12.26 98.48 -152.59
C SER A 19 11.22 98.69 -151.49
N ARG A 20 10.07 99.33 -151.77
CA ARG A 20 9.00 99.52 -150.78
C ARG A 20 8.40 98.20 -150.31
N GLU A 21 8.25 97.21 -151.19
CA GLU A 21 7.80 95.86 -150.83
C GLU A 21 8.86 95.06 -150.05
N LEU A 22 10.15 95.25 -150.34
CA LEU A 22 11.25 94.69 -149.55
C LEU A 22 11.33 95.34 -148.17
N ASP A 23 11.12 96.65 -148.07
CA ASP A 23 11.10 97.40 -146.80
C ASP A 23 9.89 96.97 -145.95
N LEU A 24 8.71 96.81 -146.55
CA LEU A 24 7.52 96.25 -145.90
C LEU A 24 7.78 94.82 -145.42
N ALA A 25 8.24 93.92 -146.30
CA ALA A 25 8.57 92.55 -145.92
C ALA A 25 9.69 92.48 -144.86
N SER A 26 10.63 93.42 -144.85
CA SER A 26 11.68 93.51 -143.82
C SER A 26 11.12 93.99 -142.48
N THR A 27 10.21 94.96 -142.47
CA THR A 27 9.61 95.51 -141.25
C THR A 27 8.58 94.55 -140.67
N GLU A 28 7.77 93.88 -141.48
CA GLU A 28 6.93 92.75 -141.08
C GLU A 28 7.76 91.60 -140.49
N LYS A 29 8.90 91.26 -141.12
CA LYS A 29 9.84 90.24 -140.60
C LYS A 29 10.48 90.66 -139.28
N ILE A 30 10.84 91.94 -139.12
CA ILE A 30 11.40 92.49 -137.87
C ILE A 30 10.33 92.48 -136.77
N GLN A 31 9.10 92.91 -137.06
CA GLN A 31 7.98 92.85 -136.12
C GLN A 31 7.65 91.40 -135.73
N SER A 32 7.59 90.49 -136.70
CA SER A 32 7.39 89.05 -136.46
C SER A 32 8.51 88.46 -135.60
N ALA A 33 9.77 88.86 -135.80
CA ALA A 33 10.88 88.47 -134.95
C ALA A 33 10.82 89.09 -133.54
N GLN A 34 10.34 90.33 -133.40
CA GLN A 34 10.13 90.99 -132.10
C GLN A 34 9.00 90.35 -131.30
N TYR A 35 7.85 90.06 -131.94
CA TYR A 35 6.77 89.29 -131.32
C TYR A 35 7.22 87.85 -131.00
N GLY A 36 8.01 87.22 -131.89
CA GLY A 36 8.60 85.91 -131.63
C GLY A 36 9.56 85.91 -130.44
N LEU A 37 10.37 86.96 -130.26
CA LEU A 37 11.24 87.12 -129.11
C LEU A 37 10.42 87.32 -127.82
N ALA A 38 9.43 88.21 -127.83
CA ALA A 38 8.56 88.46 -126.68
C ALA A 38 7.77 87.20 -126.27
N LEU A 39 7.29 86.41 -127.23
CA LEU A 39 6.64 85.12 -126.97
C LEU A 39 7.61 84.05 -126.44
N LEU A 40 8.90 84.09 -126.83
CA LEU A 40 9.93 83.22 -126.25
C LEU A 40 10.31 83.64 -124.83
N GLU A 41 10.38 84.94 -124.56
CA GLU A 41 10.59 85.51 -123.22
C GLU A 41 9.41 85.16 -122.29
N GLU A 42 8.16 85.42 -122.72
CA GLU A 42 6.95 85.04 -121.97
C GLU A 42 6.88 83.53 -121.75
N LYS A 43 7.14 82.72 -122.79
CA LYS A 43 7.23 81.26 -122.64
C LYS A 43 8.31 80.85 -121.64
N SER A 44 9.48 81.49 -121.64
CA SER A 44 10.57 81.17 -120.70
C SER A 44 10.20 81.52 -119.26
N ALA A 45 9.53 82.66 -119.04
CA ALA A 45 9.05 83.08 -117.73
C ALA A 45 7.90 82.19 -117.23
N LEU A 46 6.97 81.79 -118.12
CA LEU A 46 5.92 80.82 -117.80
C LEU A 46 6.52 79.44 -117.50
N GLN A 47 7.50 78.97 -118.27
CA GLN A 47 8.14 77.67 -118.03
C GLN A 47 8.96 77.67 -116.73
N GLN A 48 9.68 78.75 -116.42
CA GLN A 48 10.32 78.92 -115.12
C GLN A 48 9.27 78.88 -114.00
N ARG A 49 8.16 79.62 -114.13
CA ARG A 49 7.07 79.63 -113.15
C ARG A 49 6.39 78.26 -112.99
N CYS A 50 6.29 77.46 -114.05
CA CYS A 50 5.84 76.08 -113.95
C CYS A 50 6.83 75.22 -113.15
N ASN A 51 8.14 75.29 -113.45
CA ASN A 51 9.17 74.57 -112.69
C ASN A 51 9.18 74.99 -111.20
N ASP A 52 9.05 76.28 -110.91
CA ASP A 52 8.97 76.81 -109.54
C ASP A 52 7.71 76.29 -108.82
N LEU A 53 6.57 76.20 -109.50
CA LEU A 53 5.34 75.62 -108.95
C LEU A 53 5.43 74.09 -108.78
N GLU A 54 6.10 73.37 -109.68
CA GLU A 54 6.34 71.92 -109.57
C GLU A 54 7.25 71.59 -108.39
N THR A 55 8.33 72.36 -108.18
CA THR A 55 9.21 72.19 -107.00
C THR A 55 8.50 72.53 -105.69
N LEU A 56 7.67 73.58 -105.66
CA LEU A 56 6.82 73.89 -104.50
C LEU A 56 5.76 72.79 -104.25
N TYR A 57 5.19 72.20 -105.30
CA TYR A 57 4.24 71.09 -105.19
C TYR A 57 4.88 69.84 -104.61
N GLU A 58 6.02 69.39 -105.15
CA GLU A 58 6.71 68.20 -104.64
C GLU A 58 7.29 68.43 -103.23
N ASN A 59 7.77 69.63 -102.90
CA ASN A 59 8.17 69.97 -101.53
C ASN A 59 6.99 69.90 -100.55
N THR A 60 5.86 70.55 -100.85
CA THR A 60 4.68 70.56 -99.95
C THR A 60 4.01 69.19 -99.85
N LYS A 61 4.07 68.37 -100.90
CA LYS A 61 3.69 66.96 -100.89
C LYS A 61 4.62 66.13 -99.98
N HIS A 62 5.93 66.34 -100.04
CA HIS A 62 6.87 65.64 -99.16
C HIS A 62 6.72 66.05 -97.68
N GLU A 63 6.48 67.33 -97.40
CA GLU A 63 6.11 67.81 -96.06
C GLU A 63 4.80 67.20 -95.57
N LEU A 64 3.81 67.02 -96.45
CA LEU A 64 2.56 66.35 -96.14
C LEU A 64 2.76 64.85 -95.85
N GLU A 65 3.62 64.15 -96.60
CA GLU A 65 4.00 62.75 -96.34
C GLU A 65 4.70 62.61 -94.98
N ILE A 66 5.69 63.47 -94.69
CA ILE A 66 6.41 63.48 -93.40
C ILE A 66 5.45 63.75 -92.23
N THR A 67 4.54 64.72 -92.36
CA THR A 67 3.60 65.06 -91.29
C THR A 67 2.52 63.99 -91.10
N GLN A 68 2.08 63.31 -92.16
CA GLN A 68 1.22 62.13 -92.05
C GLN A 68 1.94 60.95 -91.36
N GLU A 69 3.20 60.67 -91.71
CA GLU A 69 3.99 59.65 -91.00
C GLU A 69 4.19 60.01 -89.52
N ALA A 70 4.51 61.26 -89.21
CA ALA A 70 4.68 61.72 -87.84
C ALA A 70 3.38 61.60 -87.03
N LEU A 71 2.23 61.95 -87.62
CA LEU A 71 0.92 61.79 -87.01
C LEU A 71 0.59 60.31 -86.78
N ALA A 72 0.84 59.43 -87.76
CA ALA A 72 0.63 58.00 -87.62
C ALA A 72 1.51 57.40 -86.50
N LYS A 73 2.80 57.75 -86.47
CA LYS A 73 3.74 57.34 -85.42
C LYS A 73 3.32 57.84 -84.03
N PHE A 74 2.80 59.07 -83.93
CA PHE A 74 2.27 59.63 -82.69
C PHE A 74 1.00 58.90 -82.23
N GLN A 75 0.05 58.64 -83.15
CA GLN A 75 -1.19 57.89 -82.86
C GLN A 75 -0.91 56.44 -82.43
N THR A 76 0.03 55.75 -83.08
CA THR A 76 0.42 54.39 -82.67
C THR A 76 1.15 54.40 -81.32
N THR A 77 2.07 55.34 -81.10
CA THR A 77 2.81 55.44 -79.83
C THR A 77 1.86 55.72 -78.67
N THR A 78 1.01 56.75 -78.78
CA THR A 78 0.04 57.09 -77.73
C THR A 78 -0.94 55.94 -77.45
N LYS A 79 -1.39 55.22 -78.48
CA LYS A 79 -2.24 54.02 -78.31
C LYS A 79 -1.52 52.86 -77.61
N ILE A 80 -0.22 52.67 -77.86
CA ILE A 80 0.59 51.64 -77.18
C ILE A 80 0.88 52.06 -75.74
N THR A 81 1.24 53.32 -75.47
CA THR A 81 1.45 53.83 -74.11
C THR A 81 0.17 53.76 -73.27
N ALA A 82 -0.99 54.14 -73.83
CA ALA A 82 -2.27 54.02 -73.13
C ALA A 82 -2.63 52.56 -72.82
N LYS A 83 -2.41 51.62 -73.75
CA LYS A 83 -2.58 50.18 -73.52
C LYS A 83 -1.64 49.67 -72.43
N SER A 84 -0.35 49.98 -72.50
CA SER A 84 0.64 49.57 -71.50
C SER A 84 0.33 50.13 -70.11
N GLY A 85 -0.27 51.32 -70.01
CA GLY A 85 -0.76 51.87 -68.76
C GLY A 85 -1.92 51.05 -68.18
N ILE A 86 -2.95 50.78 -69.00
CA ILE A 86 -4.09 49.94 -68.60
C ILE A 86 -3.63 48.52 -68.22
N GLU A 87 -2.78 47.90 -69.02
CA GLU A 87 -2.23 46.55 -68.78
C GLU A 87 -1.42 46.50 -67.46
N GLN A 88 -0.74 47.60 -67.08
CA GLN A 88 -0.03 47.71 -65.80
C GLN A 88 -0.98 48.00 -64.62
N GLU A 89 -2.01 48.82 -64.80
CA GLU A 89 -3.06 49.06 -63.80
C GLU A 89 -3.85 47.77 -63.52
N GLU A 90 -4.27 47.03 -64.56
CA GLU A 90 -4.89 45.71 -64.44
C GLU A 90 -3.97 44.71 -63.73
N SER A 91 -2.67 44.70 -64.02
CA SER A 91 -1.70 43.84 -63.30
C SER A 91 -1.64 44.18 -61.80
N LEU A 92 -1.61 45.46 -61.43
CA LEU A 92 -1.56 45.91 -60.03
C LEU A 92 -2.88 45.62 -59.29
N LEU A 93 -4.03 45.78 -59.96
CA LEU A 93 -5.34 45.42 -59.41
C LEU A 93 -5.45 43.90 -59.18
N ASN A 94 -5.01 43.08 -60.14
CA ASN A 94 -5.00 41.62 -60.00
C ASN A 94 -4.07 41.17 -58.87
N GLU A 95 -2.87 41.75 -58.74
CA GLU A 95 -1.95 41.45 -57.63
C GLU A 95 -2.55 41.87 -56.27
N SER A 96 -3.24 43.02 -56.22
CA SER A 96 -3.93 43.47 -55.01
C SER A 96 -5.09 42.56 -54.62
N ALA A 97 -5.91 42.13 -55.57
CA ALA A 97 -7.02 41.19 -55.33
C ALA A 97 -6.50 39.80 -54.90
N ALA A 98 -5.40 39.32 -55.48
CA ALA A 98 -4.75 38.08 -55.07
C ALA A 98 -4.20 38.17 -53.63
N ARG A 99 -3.53 39.29 -53.28
CA ARG A 99 -3.06 39.55 -51.91
C ARG A 99 -4.22 39.64 -50.91
N GLU A 100 -5.31 40.33 -51.26
CA GLU A 100 -6.50 40.42 -50.42
C GLU A 100 -7.14 39.04 -50.20
N THR A 101 -7.33 38.26 -51.26
CA THR A 101 -7.90 36.89 -51.17
C THR A 101 -7.03 35.98 -50.30
N SER A 102 -5.71 36.07 -50.42
CA SER A 102 -4.76 35.29 -49.59
C SER A 102 -4.86 35.67 -48.10
N LEU A 103 -4.99 36.97 -47.78
CA LEU A 103 -5.16 37.44 -46.41
C LEU A 103 -6.54 37.04 -45.84
N GLN A 104 -7.59 37.07 -46.66
CA GLN A 104 -8.93 36.61 -46.27
C GLN A 104 -8.93 35.10 -45.95
N SER A 105 -8.23 34.27 -46.74
CA SER A 105 -8.06 32.83 -46.42
C SER A 105 -7.36 32.64 -45.08
N GLN A 106 -6.23 33.33 -44.87
CA GLN A 106 -5.46 33.23 -43.63
C GLN A 106 -6.25 33.70 -42.39
N ILE A 107 -7.09 34.73 -42.53
CA ILE A 107 -8.00 35.17 -41.46
C ILE A 107 -9.04 34.08 -41.13
N ILE A 108 -9.64 33.44 -42.14
CA ILE A 108 -10.62 32.37 -41.96
C ILE A 108 -9.96 31.13 -41.31
N GLU A 109 -8.73 30.79 -41.72
CA GLU A 109 -7.93 29.72 -41.14
C GLU A 109 -7.65 29.99 -39.65
N LEU A 110 -7.08 31.14 -39.31
CA LEU A 110 -6.80 31.55 -37.91
C LEU A 110 -8.06 31.66 -37.06
N GLU A 111 -9.18 32.12 -37.62
CA GLU A 111 -10.48 32.11 -36.94
C GLU A 111 -10.94 30.68 -36.62
N ASN A 112 -10.74 29.74 -37.54
CA ASN A 112 -11.17 28.35 -37.36
C ASN A 112 -10.26 27.60 -36.39
N GLU A 113 -8.95 27.83 -36.42
CA GLU A 113 -8.02 27.39 -35.37
C GLU A 113 -8.42 27.96 -34.00
N THR A 114 -8.73 29.27 -33.93
CA THR A 114 -9.20 29.92 -32.69
C THR A 114 -10.51 29.30 -32.18
N LYS A 115 -11.42 28.90 -33.07
CA LYS A 115 -12.66 28.17 -32.70
C LYS A 115 -12.33 26.77 -32.19
N GLN A 116 -11.47 26.01 -32.88
CA GLN A 116 -11.07 24.65 -32.48
C GLN A 116 -10.37 24.65 -31.11
N LEU A 117 -9.41 25.55 -30.88
CA LEU A 117 -8.68 25.67 -29.61
C LEU A 117 -9.60 26.01 -28.42
N ARG A 118 -10.73 26.70 -28.64
CA ARG A 118 -11.74 26.93 -27.59
C ARG A 118 -12.52 25.66 -27.24
N HIS A 119 -12.94 24.88 -28.24
CA HIS A 119 -13.62 23.61 -27.99
C HIS A 119 -12.68 22.59 -27.31
N GLU A 120 -11.40 22.58 -27.68
CA GLU A 120 -10.38 21.76 -27.04
C GLU A 120 -10.16 22.18 -25.58
N LEU A 121 -10.08 23.50 -25.31
CA LEU A 121 -9.99 24.03 -23.95
C LEU A 121 -11.23 23.63 -23.12
N GLU A 122 -12.44 23.85 -23.62
CA GLU A 122 -13.69 23.46 -22.96
C GLU A 122 -13.74 21.95 -22.64
N ARG A 123 -13.22 21.09 -23.54
CA ARG A 123 -13.10 19.64 -23.30
C ARG A 123 -12.10 19.34 -22.18
N VAL A 124 -10.91 19.94 -22.21
CA VAL A 124 -9.86 19.74 -21.20
C VAL A 124 -10.28 20.30 -19.83
N GLU A 125 -11.06 21.39 -19.78
CA GLU A 125 -11.65 21.89 -18.53
C GLU A 125 -12.70 20.93 -17.96
N ALA A 126 -13.54 20.33 -18.80
CA ALA A 126 -14.49 19.30 -18.37
C ALA A 126 -13.79 18.01 -17.89
N GLU A 127 -12.74 17.56 -18.58
CA GLU A 127 -11.89 16.43 -18.16
C GLU A 127 -11.20 16.70 -16.81
N ARG A 128 -10.65 17.91 -16.64
CA ARG A 128 -10.06 18.38 -15.37
C ARG A 128 -11.09 18.31 -14.24
N ASP A 129 -12.28 18.84 -14.44
CA ASP A 129 -13.29 18.95 -13.38
C ASP A 129 -13.88 17.58 -13.02
N HIS A 130 -14.03 16.66 -13.99
CA HIS A 130 -14.35 15.26 -13.73
C HIS A 130 -13.26 14.56 -12.90
N ALA A 131 -11.98 14.73 -13.27
CA ALA A 131 -10.86 14.15 -12.53
C ALA A 131 -10.71 14.72 -11.11
N LEU A 132 -11.06 16.01 -10.91
CA LEU A 132 -11.13 16.63 -9.58
C LEU A 132 -12.26 16.02 -8.73
N GLN A 133 -13.42 15.72 -9.32
CA GLN A 133 -14.52 15.03 -8.63
C GLN A 133 -14.15 13.58 -8.26
N GLU A 134 -13.62 12.78 -9.20
CA GLU A 134 -13.14 11.41 -8.91
C GLU A 134 -12.11 11.41 -7.77
N ARG A 135 -11.17 12.36 -7.77
CA ARG A 135 -10.18 12.52 -6.70
C ARG A 135 -10.83 12.83 -5.34
N GLU A 136 -11.92 13.59 -5.30
CA GLU A 136 -12.65 13.88 -4.05
C GLU A 136 -13.52 12.71 -3.58
N GLU A 137 -14.04 11.89 -4.50
CA GLU A 137 -14.74 10.65 -4.16
C GLU A 137 -13.78 9.61 -3.59
N VAL A 138 -12.66 9.34 -4.27
CA VAL A 138 -11.55 8.52 -3.74
C VAL A 138 -11.01 9.08 -2.42
N GLY A 139 -11.01 10.40 -2.24
CA GLY A 139 -10.64 11.05 -0.97
C GLY A 139 -11.61 10.74 0.18
N LYS A 140 -12.92 10.60 -0.09
CA LYS A 140 -13.93 10.21 0.90
C LYS A 140 -13.81 8.71 1.23
N ASP A 141 -13.66 7.86 0.23
CA ASP A 141 -13.46 6.41 0.41
C ASP A 141 -12.17 6.11 1.20
N HIS A 142 -11.10 6.87 0.96
CA HIS A 142 -9.88 6.78 1.75
C HIS A 142 -10.12 7.17 3.22
N GLN A 143 -10.92 8.21 3.50
CA GLN A 143 -11.27 8.61 4.87
C GLN A 143 -12.17 7.57 5.57
N GLN A 144 -13.12 6.98 4.85
CA GLN A 144 -13.99 5.92 5.37
C GLN A 144 -13.20 4.67 5.75
N THR A 145 -12.38 4.17 4.82
CA THR A 145 -11.50 3.01 5.08
C THR A 145 -10.43 3.30 6.14
N GLU A 146 -9.97 4.55 6.27
CA GLU A 146 -9.15 5.03 7.39
C GLU A 146 -9.87 4.89 8.75
N MET A 147 -11.17 5.19 8.82
CA MET A 147 -11.97 5.08 10.04
C MET A 147 -12.26 3.62 10.40
N GLU A 148 -12.68 2.80 9.44
CA GLU A 148 -12.91 1.36 9.62
C GLU A 148 -11.64 0.66 10.12
N ARG A 149 -10.48 0.97 9.50
CA ARG A 149 -9.16 0.49 9.92
C ARG A 149 -8.81 0.91 11.36
N LYS A 150 -9.31 2.05 11.85
CA LYS A 150 -9.12 2.50 13.25
C LYS A 150 -10.05 1.75 14.20
N SER A 151 -11.29 1.46 13.80
CA SER A 151 -12.26 0.65 14.57
C SER A 151 -11.76 -0.78 14.74
N LEU A 152 -11.45 -1.48 13.63
CA LEU A 152 -10.93 -2.85 13.64
C LEU A 152 -9.64 -2.97 14.46
N ARG A 153 -8.81 -1.92 14.50
CA ARG A 153 -7.62 -1.85 15.37
C ARG A 153 -7.94 -1.60 16.84
N ALA A 154 -9.08 -1.01 17.19
CA ALA A 154 -9.56 -0.91 18.57
C ALA A 154 -10.16 -2.25 19.03
N GLU A 155 -11.07 -2.82 18.24
CA GLU A 155 -11.68 -4.13 18.47
C GLU A 155 -10.62 -5.22 18.66
N LEU A 156 -9.61 -5.29 17.78
CA LEU A 156 -8.51 -6.26 17.90
C LEU A 156 -7.62 -6.04 19.14
N ARG A 157 -7.56 -4.82 19.69
CA ARG A 157 -6.91 -4.57 21.00
C ARG A 157 -7.81 -5.02 22.15
N GLU A 158 -9.12 -4.82 22.06
CA GLU A 158 -10.07 -5.28 23.06
C GLU A 158 -10.16 -6.81 23.13
N CYS A 159 -10.22 -7.49 21.98
CA CYS A 159 -10.19 -8.95 21.90
C CYS A 159 -8.93 -9.52 22.57
N ARG A 160 -7.74 -8.93 22.33
CA ARG A 160 -6.50 -9.30 23.02
C ARG A 160 -6.57 -9.05 24.53
N ASN A 161 -7.09 -7.89 24.95
CA ASN A 161 -7.28 -7.58 26.36
C ASN A 161 -8.33 -8.48 27.05
N ARG A 162 -9.23 -9.12 26.28
CA ARG A 162 -10.18 -10.14 26.76
C ARG A 162 -9.54 -11.52 26.81
N GLU A 163 -8.77 -11.89 25.79
CA GLU A 163 -7.95 -13.11 25.74
C GLU A 163 -6.98 -13.19 26.92
N THR A 164 -6.25 -12.10 27.22
CA THR A 164 -5.33 -12.07 28.38
C THR A 164 -6.03 -12.18 29.73
N ARG A 165 -7.28 -11.71 29.85
CA ARG A 165 -8.10 -11.91 31.06
C ARG A 165 -8.53 -13.37 31.18
N LEU A 166 -9.12 -13.94 30.12
CA LEU A 166 -9.54 -15.35 30.11
C LEU A 166 -8.38 -16.32 30.36
N LEU A 167 -7.15 -15.99 29.92
CA LEU A 167 -5.95 -16.77 30.24
C LEU A 167 -5.53 -16.64 31.71
N GLN A 168 -5.72 -15.48 32.34
CA GLN A 168 -5.52 -15.31 33.78
C GLN A 168 -6.58 -16.09 34.56
N ASP A 169 -7.87 -15.89 34.24
CA ASP A 169 -9.00 -16.60 34.85
C ASP A 169 -8.80 -18.13 34.78
N TYR A 170 -8.30 -18.63 33.65
CA TYR A 170 -7.96 -20.05 33.46
C TYR A 170 -6.82 -20.51 34.39
N SER A 171 -5.73 -19.73 34.50
CA SER A 171 -4.62 -20.08 35.39
C SER A 171 -5.00 -20.07 36.87
N GLU A 172 -5.90 -19.16 37.28
CA GLU A 172 -6.44 -19.13 38.65
C GLU A 172 -7.29 -20.38 38.94
N LEU A 173 -8.12 -20.80 37.97
CA LEU A 173 -8.89 -22.06 38.05
C LEU A 173 -8.01 -23.32 38.01
N GLU A 174 -6.88 -23.31 37.29
CA GLU A 174 -5.89 -24.41 37.32
C GLU A 174 -5.24 -24.53 38.72
N ASP A 175 -4.83 -23.41 39.33
CA ASP A 175 -4.26 -23.41 40.69
C ASP A 175 -5.28 -23.83 41.77
N GLU A 176 -6.54 -23.40 41.65
CA GLU A 176 -7.63 -23.90 42.52
C GLU A 176 -7.83 -25.41 42.36
N ASN A 177 -7.86 -25.93 41.13
CA ASN A 177 -8.02 -27.35 40.86
C ASN A 177 -6.85 -28.16 41.42
N ILE A 178 -5.61 -27.69 41.23
CA ILE A 178 -4.40 -28.27 41.83
C ILE A 178 -4.47 -28.23 43.37
N SER A 179 -5.00 -27.16 43.97
CA SER A 179 -5.23 -27.06 45.42
C SER A 179 -6.24 -28.10 45.92
N LEU A 180 -7.37 -28.25 45.23
CA LEU A 180 -8.39 -29.25 45.55
C LEU A 180 -7.87 -30.68 45.38
N GLN A 181 -7.09 -30.97 44.34
CA GLN A 181 -6.44 -32.28 44.16
C GLN A 181 -5.46 -32.61 45.29
N LYS A 182 -4.69 -31.61 45.77
CA LYS A 182 -3.81 -31.76 46.95
C LYS A 182 -4.63 -32.06 48.22
N GLN A 183 -5.73 -31.33 48.44
CA GLN A 183 -6.62 -31.57 49.58
C GLN A 183 -7.25 -32.97 49.56
N VAL A 184 -7.80 -33.40 48.41
CA VAL A 184 -8.35 -34.76 48.23
C VAL A 184 -7.28 -35.83 48.44
N SER A 185 -6.04 -35.59 48.02
CA SER A 185 -4.91 -36.51 48.24
C SER A 185 -4.52 -36.61 49.72
N GLY A 186 -4.49 -35.48 50.44
CA GLY A 186 -4.27 -35.45 51.89
C GLY A 186 -5.36 -36.16 52.69
N LEU A 187 -6.64 -35.92 52.33
CA LEU A 187 -7.78 -36.62 52.92
C LEU A 187 -7.72 -38.14 52.69
N ARG A 188 -7.28 -38.59 51.51
CA ARG A 188 -7.05 -40.02 51.22
C ARG A 188 -5.93 -40.62 52.08
N SER A 189 -4.83 -39.90 52.32
CA SER A 189 -3.77 -40.35 53.26
C SER A 189 -4.33 -40.51 54.67
N SER A 190 -4.99 -39.47 55.18
CA SER A 190 -5.59 -39.47 56.51
C SER A 190 -6.67 -40.55 56.69
N GLN A 191 -7.42 -40.88 55.63
CA GLN A 191 -8.38 -41.99 55.63
C GLN A 191 -7.68 -43.37 55.75
N VAL A 192 -6.54 -43.57 55.08
CA VAL A 192 -5.73 -44.80 55.20
C VAL A 192 -5.10 -44.90 56.59
N GLU A 193 -4.58 -43.79 57.12
CA GLU A 193 -4.05 -43.71 58.49
C GLU A 193 -5.14 -44.03 59.53
N PHE A 194 -6.36 -43.51 59.35
CA PHE A 194 -7.50 -43.77 60.22
C PHE A 194 -7.95 -45.23 60.20
N GLU A 195 -8.12 -45.86 59.03
CA GLU A 195 -8.44 -47.29 58.96
C GLU A 195 -7.29 -48.14 59.53
N GLY A 196 -6.03 -47.74 59.33
CA GLY A 196 -4.87 -48.38 59.96
C GLY A 196 -4.92 -48.35 61.49
N ALA A 197 -5.14 -47.17 62.09
CA ALA A 197 -5.31 -47.02 63.54
C ALA A 197 -6.51 -47.82 64.07
N LYS A 198 -7.62 -47.85 63.32
CA LYS A 198 -8.83 -48.64 63.61
C LYS A 198 -8.58 -50.16 63.48
N HIS A 199 -7.65 -50.62 62.66
CA HIS A 199 -7.20 -52.02 62.65
C HIS A 199 -6.34 -52.34 63.88
N GLU A 200 -5.42 -51.46 64.27
CA GLU A 200 -4.62 -51.65 65.49
C GLU A 200 -5.47 -51.61 66.78
N ILE A 201 -6.49 -50.74 66.84
CA ILE A 201 -7.46 -50.72 67.95
C ILE A 201 -8.18 -52.07 68.06
N ARG A 202 -8.68 -52.64 66.95
CA ARG A 202 -9.32 -53.98 66.99
C ARG A 202 -8.36 -55.05 67.50
N ARG A 203 -7.12 -55.07 66.98
CA ARG A 203 -6.07 -56.01 67.39
C ARG A 203 -5.76 -55.93 68.90
N LEU A 204 -5.71 -54.71 69.45
CA LEU A 204 -5.54 -54.47 70.87
C LEU A 204 -6.78 -54.84 71.70
N THR A 205 -8.00 -54.67 71.17
CA THR A 205 -9.23 -55.16 71.81
C THR A 205 -9.24 -56.69 71.89
N GLU A 206 -8.91 -57.38 70.79
CA GLU A 206 -8.80 -58.85 70.74
C GLU A 206 -7.72 -59.36 71.73
N GLU A 207 -6.60 -58.66 71.86
CA GLU A 207 -5.55 -58.95 72.84
C GLU A 207 -6.03 -58.75 74.29
N VAL A 208 -6.81 -57.70 74.57
CA VAL A 208 -7.44 -57.46 75.88
C VAL A 208 -8.53 -58.49 76.20
N GLU A 209 -9.34 -58.91 75.23
CA GLU A 209 -10.35 -59.97 75.41
C GLU A 209 -9.70 -61.33 75.73
N LEU A 210 -8.59 -61.67 75.07
CA LEU A 210 -7.79 -62.86 75.37
C LEU A 210 -7.12 -62.79 76.76
N LEU A 211 -6.65 -61.62 77.19
CA LEU A 211 -6.10 -61.44 78.53
C LEU A 211 -7.19 -61.51 79.61
N ASN A 212 -8.39 -60.98 79.33
CA ASN A 212 -9.53 -61.06 80.24
C ASN A 212 -10.00 -62.51 80.41
N SER A 213 -10.09 -63.31 79.34
CA SER A 213 -10.48 -64.72 79.45
C SER A 213 -9.45 -65.56 80.23
N GLN A 214 -8.14 -65.29 80.03
CA GLN A 214 -7.08 -65.90 80.86
C GLN A 214 -7.19 -65.49 82.34
N VAL A 215 -7.54 -64.24 82.64
CA VAL A 215 -7.80 -63.79 84.01
C VAL A 215 -9.03 -64.49 84.59
N GLU A 216 -10.12 -64.63 83.83
CA GLU A 216 -11.32 -65.35 84.28
C GLU A 216 -11.01 -66.83 84.57
N GLU A 217 -10.31 -67.54 83.68
CA GLU A 217 -9.83 -68.90 83.90
C GLU A 217 -8.98 -69.00 85.17
N LEU A 218 -8.01 -68.10 85.35
CA LEU A 218 -7.18 -68.05 86.56
C LEU A 218 -8.00 -67.75 87.83
N THR A 219 -9.03 -66.88 87.78
CA THR A 219 -9.91 -66.68 88.95
C THR A 219 -10.78 -67.90 89.23
N ASN A 220 -11.18 -68.65 88.22
CA ASN A 220 -11.98 -69.87 88.39
C ASN A 220 -11.14 -71.03 88.94
N LEU A 221 -9.90 -71.20 88.44
CA LEU A 221 -8.91 -72.10 89.04
C LEU A 221 -8.59 -71.72 90.49
N LYS A 222 -8.47 -70.41 90.76
CA LYS A 222 -8.29 -69.89 92.13
C LYS A 222 -9.48 -70.26 93.03
N LYS A 223 -10.73 -70.00 92.62
CA LYS A 223 -11.95 -70.39 93.38
C LYS A 223 -11.99 -71.90 93.66
N ILE A 224 -11.58 -72.73 92.70
CA ILE A 224 -11.51 -74.19 92.87
C ILE A 224 -10.45 -74.55 93.93
N ALA A 225 -9.26 -73.93 93.89
CA ALA A 225 -8.21 -74.16 94.87
C ALA A 225 -8.59 -73.64 96.28
N GLU A 226 -9.25 -72.48 96.37
CA GLU A 226 -9.82 -71.95 97.62
C GLU A 226 -10.86 -72.93 98.19
N LYS A 227 -11.82 -73.41 97.38
CA LYS A 227 -12.82 -74.38 97.80
C LYS A 227 -12.24 -75.75 98.20
N GLN A 228 -11.22 -76.24 97.49
CA GLN A 228 -10.51 -77.46 97.87
C GLN A 228 -9.74 -77.31 99.19
N MET A 229 -9.22 -76.11 99.48
CA MET A 229 -8.62 -75.80 100.77
C MET A 229 -9.67 -75.73 101.88
N GLU A 230 -10.84 -75.14 101.62
CA GLU A 230 -11.99 -75.12 102.54
C GLU A 230 -12.48 -76.54 102.84
N GLU A 231 -12.75 -77.37 101.82
CA GLU A 231 -13.14 -78.78 101.98
C GLU A 231 -12.10 -79.60 102.76
N ALA A 232 -10.80 -79.35 102.54
CA ALA A 232 -9.73 -79.98 103.30
C ALA A 232 -9.66 -79.50 104.76
N LEU A 233 -9.95 -78.23 105.03
CA LEU A 233 -10.02 -77.67 106.38
C LEU A 233 -11.26 -78.17 107.14
N GLU A 234 -12.41 -78.26 106.47
CA GLU A 234 -13.64 -78.87 107.00
C GLU A 234 -13.45 -80.35 107.29
N SER A 235 -12.84 -81.11 106.38
CA SER A 235 -12.51 -82.53 106.58
C SER A 235 -11.56 -82.72 107.78
N LEU A 236 -10.54 -81.88 107.91
CA LEU A 236 -9.60 -81.91 109.03
C LEU A 236 -10.27 -81.45 110.35
N GLN A 237 -11.24 -80.54 110.29
CA GLN A 237 -12.11 -80.21 111.42
C GLN A 237 -13.01 -81.39 111.80
N ALA A 238 -13.63 -82.07 110.84
CA ALA A 238 -14.44 -83.26 111.08
C ALA A 238 -13.60 -84.42 111.67
N GLU A 239 -12.35 -84.62 111.24
CA GLU A 239 -11.42 -85.55 111.89
C GLU A 239 -11.09 -85.11 113.33
N ARG A 240 -10.85 -83.81 113.57
CA ARG A 240 -10.63 -83.28 114.94
C ARG A 240 -11.87 -83.51 115.81
N GLU A 241 -13.06 -83.24 115.30
CA GLU A 241 -14.33 -83.42 116.02
C GLU A 241 -14.65 -84.88 116.27
N ALA A 242 -14.44 -85.77 115.29
CA ALA A 242 -14.55 -87.22 115.47
C ALA A 242 -13.51 -87.74 116.48
N LYS A 243 -12.28 -87.22 116.46
CA LYS A 243 -11.25 -87.54 117.46
C LYS A 243 -11.57 -86.98 118.85
N TYR A 244 -12.20 -85.81 118.93
CA TYR A 244 -12.75 -85.26 120.17
C TYR A 244 -13.98 -86.04 120.64
N ALA A 245 -14.81 -86.59 119.74
CA ALA A 245 -15.96 -87.43 120.06
C ALA A 245 -15.50 -88.80 120.58
N LEU A 246 -14.55 -89.47 119.91
CA LEU A 246 -13.92 -90.69 120.39
C LEU A 246 -13.15 -90.46 121.69
N LYS A 247 -12.46 -89.32 121.85
CA LYS A 247 -11.88 -88.93 123.14
C LYS A 247 -12.98 -88.71 124.17
N LYS A 248 -14.09 -88.07 123.84
CA LYS A 248 -15.22 -87.85 124.75
C LYS A 248 -15.92 -89.16 125.12
N GLU A 249 -15.98 -90.14 124.22
CA GLU A 249 -16.45 -91.50 124.52
C GLU A 249 -15.47 -92.25 125.42
N LEU A 250 -14.15 -92.12 125.20
CA LEU A 250 -13.13 -92.66 126.10
C LEU A 250 -13.18 -92.00 127.48
N ASP A 251 -13.23 -90.67 127.52
CA ASP A 251 -13.43 -89.86 128.72
C ASP A 251 -14.80 -90.18 129.37
N GLN A 252 -15.84 -90.57 128.60
CA GLN A 252 -17.12 -91.07 129.10
C GLN A 252 -17.10 -92.55 129.51
N ARG A 253 -16.14 -93.36 129.07
CA ARG A 253 -15.90 -94.72 129.58
C ARG A 253 -15.16 -94.65 130.91
N ILE A 254 -14.10 -93.84 130.97
CA ILE A 254 -13.43 -93.43 132.21
C ILE A 254 -14.45 -92.77 133.16
N ASN A 255 -15.32 -91.88 132.66
CA ASN A 255 -16.41 -91.37 133.46
C ASN A 255 -17.49 -92.41 133.74
N SER A 256 -17.73 -93.45 132.94
CA SER A 256 -18.70 -94.50 133.33
C SER A 256 -18.21 -95.31 134.53
N GLU A 257 -16.89 -95.48 134.65
CA GLU A 257 -16.24 -96.01 135.85
C GLU A 257 -16.25 -94.99 137.01
N SER A 258 -16.23 -93.68 136.72
CA SER A 258 -16.33 -92.60 137.73
C SER A 258 -17.76 -92.14 138.07
N ILE A 259 -18.78 -92.55 137.32
CA ILE A 259 -20.19 -92.10 137.44
C ILE A 259 -20.95 -92.85 138.55
N TYR A 260 -20.32 -93.86 139.14
CA TYR A 260 -20.67 -94.28 140.50
C TYR A 260 -20.38 -93.20 141.57
N ASN A 261 -19.55 -92.19 141.29
CA ASN A 261 -19.08 -91.22 142.28
C ASN A 261 -19.58 -89.77 142.09
N LEU A 262 -19.81 -89.26 140.86
CA LEU A 262 -20.18 -87.84 140.64
C LEU A 262 -21.30 -87.58 139.61
N SER A 263 -22.32 -88.44 139.57
CA SER A 263 -23.62 -88.10 138.97
C SER A 263 -24.41 -87.10 139.83
N ASN A 264 -23.92 -85.86 140.02
CA ASN A 264 -24.65 -84.80 140.74
C ASN A 264 -24.13 -83.35 140.55
N LEU A 265 -24.16 -82.81 139.32
CA LEU A 265 -24.48 -81.38 139.12
C LEU A 265 -25.02 -81.10 137.71
N ALA A 266 -26.28 -81.43 137.48
CA ALA A 266 -26.97 -81.08 136.24
C ALA A 266 -27.53 -79.64 136.27
N LEU A 267 -27.08 -78.83 135.31
CA LEU A 267 -27.88 -77.87 134.52
C LEU A 267 -28.86 -76.92 135.23
N SER A 268 -28.47 -75.64 135.30
CA SER A 268 -29.33 -74.44 135.33
C SER A 268 -28.45 -73.20 135.09
N ILE A 269 -28.80 -72.14 134.35
CA ILE A 269 -29.99 -71.73 133.56
C ILE A 269 -29.42 -70.88 132.40
N ARG A 270 -29.55 -71.28 131.13
CA ARG A 270 -30.67 -71.11 130.18
C ARG A 270 -30.84 -69.66 129.64
N GLY A 271 -30.62 -69.51 128.33
CA GLY A 271 -31.08 -68.39 127.48
C GLY A 271 -31.25 -68.90 126.04
N ILE A 272 -32.44 -68.72 125.46
CA ILE A 272 -32.94 -69.27 124.18
C ILE A 272 -33.95 -68.21 123.66
N THR A 273 -33.95 -67.75 122.39
CA THR A 273 -34.66 -68.29 121.19
C THR A 273 -34.21 -67.49 119.95
N GLU A 274 -33.90 -68.08 118.78
CA GLU A 274 -34.80 -68.42 117.64
C GLU A 274 -35.54 -67.22 116.99
N ASP A 275 -35.78 -67.12 115.66
CA ASP A 275 -35.16 -67.68 114.43
C ASP A 275 -35.78 -66.99 113.16
N GLN A 276 -35.25 -67.26 111.95
CA GLN A 276 -35.93 -67.29 110.63
C GLN A 276 -36.49 -66.02 109.89
N THR A 277 -36.03 -65.85 108.62
CA THR A 277 -36.80 -65.51 107.36
C THR A 277 -37.34 -64.07 107.10
N ILE A 278 -37.61 -63.54 105.87
CA ILE A 278 -37.33 -63.84 104.43
C ILE A 278 -37.65 -62.59 103.53
N CYS A 279 -37.13 -62.48 102.28
CA CYS A 279 -37.54 -61.53 101.18
C CYS A 279 -37.30 -60.01 101.43
N SER A 280 -37.33 -59.03 100.49
CA SER A 280 -37.51 -58.85 99.01
C SER A 280 -37.21 -57.35 98.69
N ASP A 281 -37.04 -56.72 97.50
CA ASP A 281 -36.87 -56.95 96.03
C ASP A 281 -36.25 -55.61 95.46
N GLY A 282 -35.93 -55.29 94.18
CA GLY A 282 -35.92 -55.96 92.87
C GLY A 282 -36.15 -54.98 91.67
N GLU A 283 -35.32 -55.07 90.60
CA GLU A 283 -35.54 -54.63 89.18
C GLU A 283 -35.61 -53.08 88.87
N ASP A 284 -34.94 -52.48 87.86
CA ASP A 284 -34.94 -52.56 86.35
C ASP A 284 -36.00 -51.61 85.68
N ASP A 285 -35.90 -51.00 84.49
CA ASP A 285 -34.98 -51.03 83.32
C ASP A 285 -35.00 -49.63 82.58
N SER A 286 -34.32 -49.49 81.44
CA SER A 286 -34.27 -48.37 80.48
C SER A 286 -35.52 -48.27 79.56
N PRO A 287 -35.67 -47.23 78.70
CA PRO A 287 -35.34 -47.40 77.27
C PRO A 287 -34.93 -46.09 76.51
N ALA A 288 -34.90 -46.11 75.17
CA ALA A 288 -34.14 -45.16 74.33
C ALA A 288 -34.92 -44.36 73.25
N LEU A 289 -34.21 -43.36 72.68
CA LEU A 289 -34.25 -42.84 71.29
C LEU A 289 -35.30 -41.78 70.82
N ARG A 290 -34.83 -40.99 69.83
CA ARG A 290 -35.52 -40.01 68.92
C ARG A 290 -35.86 -38.61 69.47
N ARG A 291 -35.90 -37.54 68.65
CA ARG A 291 -35.37 -37.23 67.29
C ARG A 291 -35.46 -35.69 67.03
N ILE A 292 -34.53 -35.16 66.22
CA ILE A 292 -34.53 -33.91 65.40
C ILE A 292 -35.84 -33.06 65.39
N GLU A 293 -35.75 -31.73 65.59
CA GLU A 293 -36.06 -30.66 64.58
C GLU A 293 -36.21 -29.23 65.19
N ALA A 294 -35.61 -28.21 64.53
CA ALA A 294 -35.91 -26.75 64.53
C ALA A 294 -35.97 -25.92 65.85
N ASP A 295 -35.96 -24.57 65.86
CA ASP A 295 -35.15 -23.55 65.14
C ASP A 295 -35.36 -22.15 65.80
N LEU A 296 -34.54 -21.14 65.46
CA LEU A 296 -34.84 -19.67 65.46
C LEU A 296 -35.40 -18.97 66.73
N LYS A 297 -34.58 -18.13 67.42
CA LYS A 297 -34.66 -16.62 67.39
C LYS A 297 -33.85 -15.81 68.44
N THR A 298 -33.17 -14.76 67.95
CA THR A 298 -32.91 -13.40 68.50
C THR A 298 -32.49 -13.17 69.98
N GLN A 299 -31.37 -12.45 70.18
CA GLN A 299 -31.42 -11.07 70.74
C GLN A 299 -30.12 -10.23 70.53
N GLU A 300 -30.33 -8.96 70.19
CA GLU A 300 -29.44 -7.77 70.28
C GLU A 300 -29.82 -6.97 71.57
N PRO A 301 -29.22 -5.81 71.99
CA PRO A 301 -28.16 -4.98 71.38
C PRO A 301 -27.06 -4.47 72.37
N GLY A 302 -26.17 -3.58 71.91
CA GLY A 302 -25.34 -2.69 72.76
C GLY A 302 -24.89 -1.40 72.03
N THR A 303 -24.85 -0.23 72.70
CA THR A 303 -24.64 1.08 72.05
C THR A 303 -23.77 2.07 72.85
N SER A 304 -22.95 2.89 72.17
CA SER A 304 -22.39 4.15 72.71
C SER A 304 -21.96 5.15 71.61
N ALA A 305 -22.14 6.44 71.90
CA ALA A 305 -22.20 7.57 70.97
C ALA A 305 -20.87 8.32 70.68
N THR A 306 -20.92 9.25 69.71
CA THR A 306 -20.04 10.43 69.48
C THR A 306 -18.57 10.18 69.07
N ASP A 307 -17.85 11.09 68.37
CA ASP A 307 -18.14 12.46 67.87
C ASP A 307 -17.55 12.66 66.44
N LYS A 308 -17.63 13.88 65.90
CA LYS A 308 -17.22 14.29 64.54
C LYS A 308 -15.75 14.01 64.21
N GLN A 309 -15.52 13.25 63.14
CA GLN A 309 -14.43 13.50 62.20
C GLN A 309 -15.00 13.70 60.79
N VAL A 310 -14.35 14.52 59.97
CA VAL A 310 -14.60 14.58 58.53
C VAL A 310 -13.91 13.37 57.93
N ASP A 311 -14.71 12.39 57.54
CA ASP A 311 -14.20 11.08 57.16
C ASP A 311 -13.69 11.05 55.71
N LEU A 312 -12.37 10.90 55.55
CA LEU A 312 -11.71 10.78 54.25
C LEU A 312 -12.06 9.48 53.52
N PHE A 313 -12.50 8.44 54.23
CA PHE A 313 -13.00 7.22 53.60
C PHE A 313 -14.33 7.48 52.87
N SER A 314 -15.19 8.36 53.38
CA SER A 314 -16.46 8.69 52.74
C SER A 314 -16.32 9.31 51.33
N GLU A 315 -15.33 10.16 51.07
CA GLU A 315 -15.10 10.72 49.72
C GLU A 315 -14.44 9.74 48.75
N ILE A 316 -13.50 8.92 49.24
CA ILE A 316 -12.86 7.87 48.42
C ILE A 316 -13.91 6.81 48.06
N HIS A 317 -14.62 6.27 49.04
CA HIS A 317 -15.63 5.24 48.82
C HIS A 317 -16.85 5.75 48.05
N LEU A 318 -17.20 7.04 48.06
CA LEU A 318 -18.26 7.56 47.19
C LEU A 318 -17.85 7.57 45.70
N ASN A 319 -16.57 7.81 45.40
CA ASN A 319 -16.05 7.72 44.03
C ASN A 319 -15.78 6.27 43.59
N GLU A 320 -15.52 5.37 44.52
CA GLU A 320 -15.44 3.92 44.25
C GLU A 320 -16.83 3.32 44.07
N LEU A 321 -17.81 3.66 44.92
CA LEU A 321 -19.23 3.33 44.74
C LEU A 321 -19.71 3.78 43.37
N LYS A 322 -19.53 5.05 42.99
CA LYS A 322 -19.96 5.53 41.66
C LYS A 322 -19.29 4.85 40.47
N LYS A 323 -18.09 4.28 40.66
CA LYS A 323 -17.45 3.43 39.65
C LYS A 323 -18.08 2.03 39.63
N LEU A 324 -18.33 1.44 40.79
CA LEU A 324 -18.96 0.12 40.94
C LEU A 324 -20.43 0.13 40.51
N GLU A 325 -21.19 1.17 40.84
CA GLU A 325 -22.55 1.45 40.36
C GLU A 325 -22.56 1.52 38.83
N LYS A 326 -21.66 2.32 38.23
CA LYS A 326 -21.56 2.42 36.76
C LYS A 326 -21.08 1.13 36.10
N GLN A 327 -20.21 0.36 36.75
CA GLN A 327 -19.81 -0.97 36.29
C GLN A 327 -20.95 -1.98 36.40
N LEU A 328 -21.81 -1.85 37.42
CA LEU A 328 -23.02 -2.65 37.60
C LEU A 328 -24.07 -2.30 36.53
N GLU A 329 -24.33 -1.01 36.25
CA GLU A 329 -25.20 -0.56 35.15
C GLU A 329 -24.73 -1.11 33.79
N LEU A 330 -23.41 -1.10 33.54
CA LEU A 330 -22.83 -1.68 32.33
C LEU A 330 -22.98 -3.21 32.31
N ALA A 331 -22.71 -3.91 33.41
CA ALA A 331 -22.91 -5.35 33.51
C ALA A 331 -24.39 -5.76 33.38
N GLU A 332 -25.33 -4.94 33.88
CA GLU A 332 -26.77 -5.17 33.76
C GLU A 332 -27.27 -4.91 32.33
N THR A 333 -26.75 -3.90 31.63
CA THR A 333 -27.08 -3.66 30.22
C THR A 333 -26.44 -4.70 29.28
N GLU A 334 -25.20 -5.13 29.53
CA GLU A 334 -24.59 -6.28 28.85
C GLU A 334 -25.38 -7.57 29.10
N LYS A 335 -25.81 -7.83 30.34
CA LYS A 335 -26.69 -8.96 30.70
C LYS A 335 -28.05 -8.88 30.02
N ALA A 336 -28.64 -7.69 29.88
CA ALA A 336 -29.87 -7.49 29.12
C ALA A 336 -29.67 -7.82 27.63
N HIS A 337 -28.58 -7.36 27.03
CA HIS A 337 -28.24 -7.65 25.63
C HIS A 337 -27.93 -9.15 25.41
N LEU A 338 -27.16 -9.78 26.30
CA LEU A 338 -26.84 -11.21 26.21
C LEU A 338 -28.06 -12.09 26.43
N THR A 339 -28.99 -11.72 27.34
CA THR A 339 -30.26 -12.44 27.50
C THR A 339 -31.22 -12.20 26.33
N GLN A 340 -31.14 -11.08 25.63
CA GLN A 340 -31.87 -10.87 24.38
C GLN A 340 -31.31 -11.74 23.24
N ASN A 341 -29.99 -11.71 23.01
CA ASN A 341 -29.33 -12.58 22.03
C ASN A 341 -29.60 -14.07 22.31
N LEU A 342 -29.64 -14.47 23.60
CA LEU A 342 -29.98 -15.84 24.00
C LEU A 342 -31.43 -16.20 23.63
N ARG A 343 -32.41 -15.30 23.84
CA ARG A 343 -33.80 -15.52 23.41
C ARG A 343 -33.92 -15.61 21.90
N GLU A 344 -33.21 -14.76 21.15
CA GLU A 344 -33.24 -14.77 19.68
C GLU A 344 -32.60 -16.05 19.12
N SER A 345 -31.50 -16.51 19.72
CA SER A 345 -30.88 -17.80 19.40
C SER A 345 -31.80 -18.98 19.76
N GLN A 346 -32.44 -18.96 20.94
CA GLN A 346 -33.42 -19.96 21.35
C GLN A 346 -34.60 -20.01 20.38
N TYR A 347 -35.19 -18.87 20.02
CA TYR A 347 -36.29 -18.77 19.05
C TYR A 347 -35.89 -19.28 17.66
N ALA A 348 -34.67 -18.98 17.20
CA ALA A 348 -34.16 -19.51 15.93
C ALA A 348 -33.99 -21.05 15.97
N VAL A 349 -33.51 -21.60 17.10
CA VAL A 349 -33.40 -23.05 17.31
C VAL A 349 -34.80 -23.69 17.35
N GLU A 350 -35.72 -23.17 18.16
CA GLU A 350 -37.11 -23.64 18.26
C GLU A 350 -37.83 -23.63 16.89
N LYS A 351 -37.66 -22.55 16.12
CA LYS A 351 -38.19 -22.45 14.75
C LYS A 351 -37.61 -23.52 13.84
N SER A 352 -36.28 -23.69 13.81
CA SER A 352 -35.62 -24.72 13.00
C SER A 352 -36.00 -26.14 13.43
N GLN A 353 -36.25 -26.36 14.72
CA GLN A 353 -36.70 -27.64 15.26
C GLN A 353 -38.15 -27.94 14.85
N ALA A 354 -39.03 -26.94 14.84
CA ALA A 354 -40.41 -27.08 14.35
C ALA A 354 -40.45 -27.33 12.83
N GLU A 355 -39.62 -26.63 12.06
CA GLU A 355 -39.43 -26.88 10.61
C GLU A 355 -38.93 -28.32 10.38
N LEU A 356 -37.92 -28.78 11.13
CA LEU A 356 -37.38 -30.13 11.03
C LEU A 356 -38.37 -31.22 11.47
N GLN A 357 -39.18 -30.97 12.51
CA GLN A 357 -40.29 -31.86 12.89
C GLN A 357 -41.34 -31.96 11.78
N SER A 358 -41.65 -30.86 11.08
CA SER A 358 -42.55 -30.86 9.92
C SER A 358 -41.98 -31.69 8.76
N PHE A 359 -40.69 -31.53 8.45
CA PHE A 359 -40.00 -32.37 7.45
C PHE A 359 -40.02 -33.86 7.83
N VAL A 360 -39.75 -34.22 9.09
CA VAL A 360 -39.81 -35.61 9.57
C VAL A 360 -41.23 -36.17 9.47
N ALA A 361 -42.25 -35.41 9.85
CA ALA A 361 -43.65 -35.83 9.72
C ALA A 361 -44.03 -36.10 8.25
N ARG A 362 -43.58 -35.25 7.31
CA ARG A 362 -43.78 -35.46 5.87
C ARG A 362 -43.05 -36.71 5.36
N ILE A 363 -41.79 -36.93 5.77
CA ILE A 363 -41.04 -38.14 5.39
C ILE A 363 -41.75 -39.42 5.87
N VAL A 364 -42.33 -39.41 7.08
CA VAL A 364 -43.14 -40.52 7.60
C VAL A 364 -44.43 -40.73 6.77
N GLN A 365 -45.08 -39.67 6.28
CA GLN A 365 -46.22 -39.78 5.37
C GLN A 365 -45.83 -40.41 4.02
N LEU A 366 -44.74 -39.96 3.41
CA LEU A 366 -44.21 -40.57 2.17
C LEU A 366 -43.89 -42.07 2.38
N ALA A 367 -43.27 -42.42 3.52
CA ALA A 367 -42.99 -43.81 3.86
C ALA A 367 -44.28 -44.66 4.01
N ALA A 368 -45.34 -44.11 4.61
CA ALA A 368 -46.63 -44.78 4.75
C ALA A 368 -47.32 -45.02 3.39
N HIS A 369 -47.25 -44.07 2.45
CA HIS A 369 -47.76 -44.27 1.09
C HIS A 369 -46.94 -45.32 0.30
N VAL A 370 -45.61 -45.33 0.44
CA VAL A 370 -44.75 -46.39 -0.16
C VAL A 370 -45.06 -47.77 0.42
N GLN A 371 -45.28 -47.88 1.74
CA GLN A 371 -45.73 -49.11 2.39
C GLN A 371 -47.13 -49.54 1.91
N SER A 372 -48.03 -48.58 1.66
CA SER A 372 -49.38 -48.84 1.16
C SER A 372 -49.36 -49.37 -0.29
N LEU A 373 -48.51 -48.81 -1.15
CA LEU A 373 -48.22 -49.34 -2.49
C LEU A 373 -47.58 -50.74 -2.43
N HIS A 374 -46.64 -50.97 -1.51
CA HIS A 374 -46.04 -52.29 -1.32
C HIS A 374 -47.08 -53.33 -0.85
N HIS A 375 -48.00 -52.95 0.03
CA HIS A 375 -49.10 -53.80 0.48
C HIS A 375 -50.14 -54.08 -0.62
N LEU A 376 -50.41 -53.10 -1.49
CA LEU A 376 -51.21 -53.29 -2.71
C LEU A 376 -50.51 -54.23 -3.69
N HIS A 377 -49.18 -54.13 -3.86
CA HIS A 377 -48.40 -55.02 -4.71
C HIS A 377 -48.36 -56.46 -4.18
N SER A 378 -48.11 -56.65 -2.87
CA SER A 378 -48.13 -57.95 -2.20
C SER A 378 -49.51 -58.63 -2.18
N LYS A 379 -50.57 -57.95 -2.62
CA LYS A 379 -51.94 -58.46 -2.77
C LYS A 379 -52.32 -58.79 -4.22
N LEU A 380 -51.39 -58.73 -5.18
CA LEU A 380 -51.64 -59.33 -6.49
C LEU A 380 -51.91 -60.85 -6.32
N PRO A 381 -52.91 -61.41 -7.02
CA PRO A 381 -53.00 -62.85 -7.18
C PRO A 381 -51.77 -63.35 -7.92
N ASP A 382 -51.02 -64.27 -7.31
CA ASP A 382 -49.97 -65.01 -8.02
C ASP A 382 -50.63 -65.87 -9.12
N LYS A 383 -49.86 -66.24 -10.16
CA LYS A 383 -50.38 -66.81 -11.42
C LYS A 383 -50.92 -68.23 -11.28
N GLN A 384 -52.08 -68.37 -10.67
CA GLN A 384 -52.82 -69.63 -10.64
C GLN A 384 -53.57 -69.84 -11.95
N SER A 385 -53.27 -70.99 -12.57
CA SER A 385 -53.94 -71.51 -13.76
C SER A 385 -55.32 -72.10 -13.39
N GLU A 386 -56.07 -72.45 -14.44
CA GLU A 386 -57.25 -73.33 -14.46
C GLU A 386 -58.64 -72.67 -14.30
N GLU A 387 -59.41 -72.78 -15.40
CA GLU A 387 -60.84 -72.52 -15.60
C GLU A 387 -61.45 -71.22 -15.02
N THR A 388 -61.20 -70.11 -15.72
CA THR A 388 -61.99 -68.88 -15.58
C THR A 388 -63.34 -68.98 -16.29
N THR A 389 -64.44 -69.06 -15.52
CA THR A 389 -65.78 -68.72 -16.03
C THR A 389 -65.87 -67.20 -16.30
N LEU A 390 -66.86 -66.78 -17.10
CA LEU A 390 -67.04 -65.37 -17.45
C LEU A 390 -67.21 -64.48 -16.20
N ASP A 391 -67.88 -64.97 -15.16
CA ASP A 391 -68.06 -64.24 -13.89
C ASP A 391 -66.76 -64.12 -13.08
N LYS A 392 -65.93 -65.17 -13.05
CA LYS A 392 -64.57 -65.09 -12.48
C LYS A 392 -63.73 -64.04 -13.21
N LEU A 393 -63.83 -63.99 -14.54
CA LEU A 393 -63.10 -63.03 -15.37
C LEU A 393 -63.58 -61.59 -15.11
N ASN A 394 -64.90 -61.37 -15.07
CA ASN A 394 -65.49 -60.08 -14.71
C ASN A 394 -65.08 -59.63 -13.31
N GLN A 395 -65.11 -60.54 -12.33
CA GLN A 395 -64.68 -60.25 -10.95
C GLN A 395 -63.19 -59.90 -10.86
N ALA A 396 -62.34 -60.62 -11.59
CA ALA A 396 -60.91 -60.31 -11.70
C ALA A 396 -60.67 -58.94 -12.37
N VAL A 397 -61.38 -58.62 -13.45
CA VAL A 397 -61.30 -57.30 -14.11
C VAL A 397 -61.72 -56.16 -13.17
N VAL A 398 -62.79 -56.34 -12.39
CA VAL A 398 -63.20 -55.37 -11.36
C VAL A 398 -62.12 -55.21 -10.28
N GLN A 399 -61.52 -56.32 -9.81
CA GLN A 399 -60.43 -56.27 -8.83
C GLN A 399 -59.18 -55.57 -9.38
N TYR A 400 -58.75 -55.86 -10.62
CA TYR A 400 -57.63 -55.17 -11.27
C TYR A 400 -57.91 -53.69 -11.52
N HIS A 401 -59.15 -53.34 -11.90
CA HIS A 401 -59.56 -51.94 -12.05
C HIS A 401 -59.56 -51.19 -10.71
N GLN A 402 -60.04 -51.83 -9.64
CA GLN A 402 -60.02 -51.26 -8.29
C GLN A 402 -58.58 -51.11 -7.77
N TRP A 403 -57.72 -52.12 -7.98
CA TRP A 403 -56.30 -52.10 -7.62
C TRP A 403 -55.53 -51.00 -8.35
N SER A 404 -55.74 -50.88 -9.67
CA SER A 404 -55.16 -49.82 -10.50
C SER A 404 -55.62 -48.44 -10.03
N THR A 405 -56.92 -48.29 -9.76
CA THR A 405 -57.50 -47.04 -9.24
C THR A 405 -56.94 -46.64 -7.86
N MET A 406 -56.73 -47.59 -6.95
CA MET A 406 -56.11 -47.31 -5.66
C MET A 406 -54.63 -46.96 -5.82
N SER A 407 -53.87 -47.75 -6.58
CA SER A 407 -52.44 -47.51 -6.81
C SER A 407 -52.19 -46.15 -7.48
N ALA A 408 -53.04 -45.75 -8.44
CA ALA A 408 -52.97 -44.43 -9.06
C ALA A 408 -53.25 -43.29 -8.07
N ARG A 409 -54.14 -43.45 -7.09
CA ARG A 409 -54.36 -42.45 -6.02
C ARG A 409 -53.14 -42.30 -5.13
N GLU A 410 -52.56 -43.41 -4.66
CA GLU A 410 -51.35 -43.39 -3.84
C GLU A 410 -50.16 -42.76 -4.58
N ILE A 411 -49.98 -43.08 -5.88
CA ILE A 411 -48.94 -42.48 -6.72
C ILE A 411 -49.17 -40.97 -6.91
N ASN A 412 -50.39 -40.54 -7.20
CA ASN A 412 -50.71 -39.12 -7.36
C ASN A 412 -50.52 -38.33 -6.05
N GLN A 413 -50.84 -38.95 -4.90
CA GLN A 413 -50.62 -38.34 -3.58
C GLN A 413 -49.12 -38.25 -3.27
N LEU A 414 -48.33 -39.30 -3.52
CA LEU A 414 -46.86 -39.26 -3.43
C LEU A 414 -46.24 -38.19 -4.33
N GLN A 415 -46.69 -38.06 -5.57
CA GLN A 415 -46.21 -37.01 -6.49
C GLN A 415 -46.51 -35.61 -5.95
N LYS A 416 -47.70 -35.40 -5.39
CA LYS A 416 -48.06 -34.15 -4.73
C LYS A 416 -47.13 -33.88 -3.53
N ASP A 417 -47.02 -34.81 -2.59
CA ASP A 417 -46.24 -34.60 -1.36
C ASP A 417 -44.74 -34.47 -1.62
N LEU A 418 -44.21 -35.13 -2.66
CA LEU A 418 -42.87 -34.89 -3.19
C LEU A 418 -42.72 -33.47 -3.76
N SER A 419 -43.67 -32.98 -4.57
CA SER A 419 -43.61 -31.61 -5.09
C SER A 419 -43.69 -30.55 -3.98
N GLU A 420 -44.46 -30.80 -2.91
CA GLU A 420 -44.51 -29.89 -1.76
C GLU A 420 -43.25 -29.98 -0.89
N LEU A 421 -42.57 -31.13 -0.85
CA LEU A 421 -41.25 -31.29 -0.23
C LEU A 421 -40.16 -30.55 -1.04
N GLU A 422 -40.18 -30.67 -2.36
CA GLU A 422 -39.27 -29.99 -3.29
C GLU A 422 -39.42 -28.46 -3.21
N ASN A 423 -40.66 -27.95 -3.16
CA ASN A 423 -40.93 -26.53 -2.90
C ASN A 423 -40.39 -26.10 -1.52
N GLY A 424 -40.55 -26.92 -0.48
CA GLY A 424 -39.97 -26.66 0.85
C GLY A 424 -38.45 -26.66 0.90
N LEU A 425 -37.78 -27.39 0.00
CA LEU A 425 -36.31 -27.43 -0.12
C LEU A 425 -35.74 -26.34 -1.03
N THR A 426 -36.54 -25.76 -1.93
CA THR A 426 -36.14 -24.73 -2.89
C THR A 426 -36.52 -23.31 -2.47
N VAL A 427 -37.37 -23.16 -1.44
CA VAL A 427 -37.79 -21.89 -0.85
C VAL A 427 -37.37 -21.80 0.62
N SER A 428 -36.06 -21.88 0.86
CA SER A 428 -35.47 -21.12 1.98
C SER A 428 -35.03 -19.77 1.44
N ASP A 429 -35.57 -18.67 1.97
CA ASP A 429 -35.25 -17.31 1.52
C ASP A 429 -33.74 -17.06 1.44
N SER A 430 -32.99 -17.58 2.41
CA SER A 430 -31.53 -17.54 2.44
C SER A 430 -30.87 -18.04 1.14
N THR A 431 -31.38 -19.13 0.57
CA THR A 431 -30.83 -19.73 -0.66
C THR A 431 -31.23 -18.97 -1.92
N GLN A 432 -32.31 -18.19 -1.89
CA GLN A 432 -32.69 -17.31 -3.00
C GLN A 432 -31.93 -15.99 -2.92
N GLN A 433 -31.79 -15.40 -1.73
CA GLN A 433 -30.97 -14.23 -1.45
C GLN A 433 -29.50 -14.47 -1.84
N LEU A 434 -28.89 -15.57 -1.38
CA LEU A 434 -27.52 -15.92 -1.77
C LEU A 434 -27.36 -16.12 -3.28
N ARG A 435 -28.37 -16.66 -3.98
CA ARG A 435 -28.34 -16.75 -5.45
C ARG A 435 -28.41 -15.38 -6.13
N THR A 436 -29.27 -14.47 -5.67
CA THR A 436 -29.37 -13.13 -6.25
C THR A 436 -28.12 -12.29 -5.97
N GLU A 437 -27.54 -12.39 -4.77
CA GLU A 437 -26.24 -11.79 -4.45
C GLU A 437 -25.11 -12.36 -5.31
N LEU A 438 -25.02 -13.68 -5.47
CA LEU A 438 -24.03 -14.31 -6.36
C LEU A 438 -24.19 -13.88 -7.82
N THR A 439 -25.41 -13.70 -8.33
CA THR A 439 -25.61 -13.15 -9.68
C THR A 439 -25.24 -11.67 -9.77
N ASN A 440 -25.53 -10.86 -8.74
CA ASN A 440 -25.17 -9.44 -8.71
C ASN A 440 -23.65 -9.24 -8.65
N LEU A 441 -22.96 -10.02 -7.81
CA LEU A 441 -21.48 -10.06 -7.76
C LEU A 441 -20.90 -10.53 -9.08
N ARG A 442 -21.45 -11.60 -9.67
CA ARG A 442 -20.98 -12.15 -10.97
C ARG A 442 -21.17 -11.18 -12.14
N ASN A 443 -22.14 -10.27 -12.08
CA ASN A 443 -22.32 -9.21 -13.07
C ASN A 443 -21.36 -8.02 -12.82
N LYS A 444 -21.11 -7.64 -11.56
CA LYS A 444 -20.16 -6.56 -11.21
C LYS A 444 -18.69 -6.91 -11.51
N ILE A 445 -18.29 -8.18 -11.40
CA ILE A 445 -16.91 -8.62 -11.69
C ILE A 445 -16.45 -8.21 -13.09
N PRO A 446 -17.10 -8.59 -14.22
CA PRO A 446 -16.65 -8.22 -15.56
C PRO A 446 -16.70 -6.71 -15.84
N GLU A 447 -17.61 -5.96 -15.21
CA GLU A 447 -17.63 -4.49 -15.28
C GLU A 447 -16.40 -3.89 -14.60
N SER A 448 -16.06 -4.37 -13.40
CA SER A 448 -14.85 -3.95 -12.68
C SER A 448 -13.56 -4.37 -13.39
N GLU A 449 -13.50 -5.58 -13.97
CA GLU A 449 -12.37 -6.01 -14.79
C GLU A 449 -12.21 -5.12 -16.03
N LYS A 450 -13.32 -4.74 -16.70
CA LYS A 450 -13.25 -3.85 -17.85
C LYS A 450 -12.71 -2.48 -17.46
N SER A 451 -13.24 -1.88 -16.39
CA SER A 451 -12.77 -0.57 -15.90
C SER A 451 -11.30 -0.61 -15.45
N LEU A 452 -10.86 -1.70 -14.81
CA LEU A 452 -9.45 -1.90 -14.44
C LEU A 452 -8.53 -2.06 -15.67
N ARG A 453 -8.96 -2.75 -16.73
CA ARG A 453 -8.20 -2.84 -17.99
C ARG A 453 -8.12 -1.51 -18.73
N GLU A 454 -9.21 -0.75 -18.72
CA GLU A 454 -9.28 0.60 -19.31
C GLU A 454 -8.32 1.53 -18.56
N LYS A 455 -8.39 1.59 -17.23
CA LYS A 455 -7.45 2.36 -16.39
C LYS A 455 -6.00 1.87 -16.50
N LEU A 456 -5.75 0.58 -16.71
CA LEU A 456 -4.40 0.03 -16.97
C LEU A 456 -3.83 0.56 -18.29
N LEU A 457 -4.59 0.45 -19.39
CA LEU A 457 -4.19 0.95 -20.71
C LEU A 457 -3.89 2.46 -20.67
N ASP A 458 -4.72 3.20 -19.93
CA ASP A 458 -4.57 4.64 -19.67
C ASP A 458 -3.28 4.98 -18.90
N THR A 459 -2.84 4.11 -17.99
CA THR A 459 -1.55 4.28 -17.28
C THR A 459 -0.34 3.85 -18.12
N GLU A 460 -0.46 2.79 -18.92
CA GLU A 460 0.59 2.36 -19.85
C GLU A 460 0.83 3.43 -20.94
N GLN A 461 -0.23 4.02 -21.49
CA GLN A 461 -0.13 5.11 -22.47
C GLN A 461 0.50 6.38 -21.87
N ARG A 462 0.13 6.76 -20.64
CA ARG A 462 0.79 7.88 -19.94
C ARG A 462 2.26 7.57 -19.61
N SER A 463 2.62 6.32 -19.28
CA SER A 463 4.03 5.93 -19.09
C SER A 463 4.84 6.12 -20.36
N MET A 464 4.35 5.61 -21.50
CA MET A 464 5.03 5.77 -22.80
C MET A 464 5.19 7.25 -23.22
N GLN A 465 4.23 8.11 -22.89
CA GLN A 465 4.34 9.56 -23.10
C GLN A 465 5.43 10.17 -22.21
N LEU A 466 5.41 9.90 -20.91
CA LEU A 466 6.43 10.40 -19.97
C LEU A 466 7.84 9.87 -20.27
N GLU A 467 7.97 8.64 -20.73
CA GLU A 467 9.25 8.06 -21.18
C GLU A 467 9.76 8.73 -22.47
N SER A 468 8.87 9.11 -23.39
CA SER A 468 9.21 9.94 -24.56
C SER A 468 9.69 11.32 -24.14
N ASP A 469 9.00 11.98 -23.20
CA ASP A 469 9.33 13.33 -22.74
C ASP A 469 10.64 13.36 -21.93
N VAL A 470 10.89 12.35 -21.09
CA VAL A 470 12.20 12.18 -20.43
C VAL A 470 13.33 11.93 -21.46
N SER A 471 13.03 11.24 -22.57
CA SER A 471 13.97 10.98 -23.66
C SER A 471 14.28 12.24 -24.51
N THR A 472 13.31 13.13 -24.72
CA THR A 472 13.56 14.43 -25.38
C THR A 472 14.29 15.39 -24.45
N LEU A 473 13.91 15.46 -23.16
CA LEU A 473 14.61 16.26 -22.15
C LEU A 473 16.06 15.82 -21.92
N SER A 474 16.36 14.51 -21.92
CA SER A 474 17.73 13.98 -21.87
C SER A 474 18.59 14.47 -23.04
N LYS A 475 18.06 14.45 -24.27
CA LYS A 475 18.75 14.98 -25.47
C LYS A 475 19.02 16.47 -25.36
N LEU A 476 18.00 17.27 -25.03
CA LEU A 476 18.14 18.72 -24.87
C LEU A 476 19.11 19.09 -23.74
N THR A 477 19.16 18.30 -22.66
CA THR A 477 20.13 18.49 -21.57
C THR A 477 21.55 18.15 -22.00
N ALA A 478 21.74 17.07 -22.77
CA ALA A 478 23.06 16.71 -23.33
C ALA A 478 23.57 17.74 -24.36
N GLU A 479 22.67 18.27 -25.21
CA GLU A 479 22.99 19.36 -26.14
C GLU A 479 23.37 20.66 -25.39
N ALA A 480 22.59 21.04 -24.37
CA ALA A 480 22.91 22.17 -23.49
C ALA A 480 24.26 21.97 -22.77
N GLY A 481 24.54 20.77 -22.26
CA GLY A 481 25.84 20.40 -21.69
C GLY A 481 26.99 20.57 -22.67
N GLY A 482 26.81 20.16 -23.93
CA GLY A 482 27.81 20.35 -25.00
C GLY A 482 28.07 21.82 -25.33
N PHE A 483 27.04 22.67 -25.35
CA PHE A 483 27.22 24.12 -25.54
C PHE A 483 27.94 24.77 -24.35
N LEU A 484 27.63 24.35 -23.12
CA LEU A 484 28.34 24.79 -21.91
C LEU A 484 29.82 24.36 -21.96
N ASP A 485 30.11 23.11 -22.33
CA ASP A 485 31.49 22.63 -22.50
C ASP A 485 32.27 23.43 -23.55
N SER A 486 31.68 23.82 -24.68
CA SER A 486 32.34 24.74 -25.63
C SER A 486 32.63 26.09 -24.96
N ALA A 487 31.61 26.73 -24.37
CA ALA A 487 31.75 28.04 -23.76
C ALA A 487 32.79 28.08 -22.63
N GLN A 488 32.94 26.99 -21.86
CA GLN A 488 33.96 26.86 -20.82
C GLN A 488 35.38 26.85 -21.42
N ASN A 489 35.60 26.11 -22.51
CA ASN A 489 36.88 26.10 -23.23
C ASN A 489 37.18 27.46 -23.89
N ASP A 490 36.18 28.08 -24.51
CA ASP A 490 36.32 29.40 -25.15
C ASP A 490 36.67 30.51 -24.14
N LEU A 491 36.06 30.48 -22.94
CA LEU A 491 36.40 31.38 -21.83
C LEU A 491 37.78 31.11 -21.23
N GLN A 492 38.22 29.85 -21.15
CA GLN A 492 39.58 29.52 -20.70
C GLN A 492 40.62 30.07 -21.68
N ASN A 493 40.41 29.87 -23.00
CA ASN A 493 41.28 30.42 -24.04
C ASN A 493 41.36 31.96 -23.96
N LEU A 494 40.21 32.62 -23.74
CA LEU A 494 40.14 34.08 -23.54
C LEU A 494 40.94 34.52 -22.30
N SER A 495 40.83 33.80 -21.18
CA SER A 495 41.62 34.05 -19.96
C SER A 495 43.12 33.93 -20.21
N ASP A 496 43.54 32.91 -20.96
CA ASP A 496 44.96 32.70 -21.30
C ASP A 496 45.50 33.79 -22.25
N GLU A 497 44.70 34.30 -23.19
CA GLU A 497 45.07 35.45 -24.02
C GLU A 497 45.13 36.76 -23.20
N LEU A 498 44.18 36.99 -22.29
CA LEU A 498 44.16 38.14 -21.38
C LEU A 498 45.39 38.12 -20.45
N ALA A 499 45.76 36.96 -19.92
CA ALA A 499 46.97 36.78 -19.13
C ALA A 499 48.24 37.10 -19.92
N GLN A 500 48.34 36.68 -21.18
CA GLN A 500 49.46 37.00 -22.07
C GLN A 500 49.54 38.49 -22.41
N LEU A 501 48.40 39.14 -22.68
CA LEU A 501 48.34 40.58 -22.91
C LEU A 501 48.74 41.37 -21.65
N TYR A 502 48.27 40.95 -20.46
CA TYR A 502 48.66 41.55 -19.19
C TYR A 502 50.18 41.45 -18.95
N HIS A 503 50.75 40.26 -19.18
CA HIS A 503 52.20 40.03 -19.17
C HIS A 503 52.95 40.98 -20.11
N HIS A 504 52.47 41.18 -21.33
CA HIS A 504 53.12 42.05 -22.31
C HIS A 504 53.08 43.53 -21.88
N VAL A 505 51.92 44.04 -21.42
CA VAL A 505 51.77 45.42 -20.94
C VAL A 505 52.67 45.70 -19.73
N CYS A 506 52.68 44.83 -18.72
CA CYS A 506 53.59 44.97 -17.58
C CYS A 506 55.07 44.96 -18.00
N THR A 507 55.45 44.10 -18.96
CA THR A 507 56.82 44.03 -19.50
C THR A 507 57.21 45.34 -20.20
N VAL A 508 56.31 45.96 -20.95
CA VAL A 508 56.54 47.26 -21.60
C VAL A 508 56.64 48.41 -20.58
N ASN A 509 55.92 48.33 -19.46
CA ASN A 509 56.05 49.30 -18.36
C ASN A 509 57.32 49.14 -17.53
N GLY A 510 57.98 47.97 -17.57
CA GLY A 510 59.06 47.60 -16.65
C GLY A 510 58.56 47.17 -15.27
N GLU A 511 57.28 46.82 -15.17
CA GLU A 511 56.63 46.33 -13.94
C GLU A 511 56.65 44.80 -13.91
N THR A 512 56.93 44.19 -12.76
CA THR A 512 56.74 42.74 -12.59
C THR A 512 55.25 42.43 -12.51
N PRO A 513 54.68 41.59 -13.40
CA PRO A 513 53.26 41.25 -13.39
C PRO A 513 52.78 40.77 -12.00
N SER A 514 51.64 41.28 -11.54
CA SER A 514 51.15 40.92 -10.22
C SER A 514 50.67 39.47 -10.22
N ARG A 515 51.27 38.63 -9.38
CA ARG A 515 51.03 37.18 -9.38
C ARG A 515 49.57 36.80 -9.04
N VAL A 516 48.83 37.67 -8.37
CA VAL A 516 47.40 37.48 -8.07
C VAL A 516 46.56 37.40 -9.35
N VAL A 517 46.79 38.31 -10.31
CA VAL A 517 46.04 38.37 -11.58
C VAL A 517 46.27 37.13 -12.46
N LEU A 518 47.35 36.38 -12.20
CA LEU A 518 47.78 35.21 -12.98
C LEU A 518 47.49 33.87 -12.26
N ASP A 519 47.53 33.83 -10.93
CA ASP A 519 47.16 32.65 -10.12
C ASP A 519 45.65 32.67 -9.70
N HIS A 520 44.77 33.39 -10.40
CA HIS A 520 43.32 33.33 -10.11
C HIS A 520 42.74 31.92 -10.27
N GLU A 521 43.22 31.10 -11.22
CA GLU A 521 42.91 29.66 -11.31
C GLU A 521 43.25 28.85 -10.05
N LYS A 522 44.22 29.32 -9.24
CA LYS A 522 44.90 28.54 -8.19
C LYS A 522 44.78 29.18 -6.81
N SER A 523 44.01 30.26 -6.70
CA SER A 523 43.76 30.99 -5.45
C SER A 523 42.72 30.27 -4.61
N GLU A 524 43.21 29.35 -3.76
CA GLU A 524 42.54 28.58 -2.71
C GLU A 524 41.00 28.55 -2.72
N ILE A 525 40.45 27.42 -3.21
CA ILE A 525 39.15 26.92 -2.76
C ILE A 525 39.26 26.68 -1.24
N VAL A 526 38.86 27.67 -0.44
CA VAL A 526 38.27 27.42 0.86
C VAL A 526 36.88 26.85 0.58
N PRO A 527 36.58 25.60 0.96
CA PRO A 527 35.22 25.09 0.83
C PRO A 527 34.35 25.80 1.86
N GLU A 528 33.55 26.76 1.42
CA GLU A 528 32.30 27.07 2.11
C GLU A 528 31.45 25.79 2.18
N LYS A 529 30.69 25.67 3.26
CA LYS A 529 30.30 24.35 3.78
C LYS A 529 29.37 23.56 2.88
N GLU A 530 29.55 22.26 3.01
CA GLU A 530 28.76 21.11 2.56
C GLU A 530 27.22 21.27 2.75
N GLU A 531 26.56 22.13 1.97
CA GLU A 531 25.08 22.25 1.91
C GLU A 531 24.46 21.98 0.52
N GLU A 532 25.25 21.97 -0.56
CA GLU A 532 24.72 21.74 -1.93
C GLU A 532 24.77 20.27 -2.38
N ASP A 533 25.71 19.46 -1.89
CA ASP A 533 25.85 18.04 -2.27
C ASP A 533 24.56 17.24 -1.97
N GLY A 534 23.94 17.57 -0.83
CA GLY A 534 22.63 17.05 -0.43
C GLY A 534 21.48 17.39 -1.38
N LYS A 535 21.58 18.38 -2.27
CA LYS A 535 20.56 18.64 -3.31
C LYS A 535 20.69 17.71 -4.50
N MET A 536 21.93 17.42 -4.93
CA MET A 536 22.18 16.41 -5.98
C MET A 536 21.76 15.02 -5.50
N ASP A 537 22.11 14.64 -4.27
CA ASP A 537 21.69 13.35 -3.70
C ASP A 537 20.22 13.31 -3.28
N TRP A 538 19.56 14.45 -3.00
CA TRP A 538 18.09 14.51 -2.88
C TRP A 538 17.41 14.22 -4.22
N CYS A 539 17.87 14.79 -5.33
CA CYS A 539 17.42 14.40 -6.67
C CYS A 539 17.71 12.92 -6.95
N ARG A 540 18.91 12.43 -6.60
CA ARG A 540 19.33 11.03 -6.75
C ARG A 540 18.51 10.03 -5.91
N THR A 541 17.82 10.50 -4.87
CA THR A 541 16.94 9.66 -4.02
C THR A 541 15.45 9.81 -4.34
N LEU A 542 15.03 10.89 -5.01
CA LEU A 542 13.66 11.03 -5.54
C LEU A 542 13.44 10.17 -6.80
N PHE A 543 14.37 10.20 -7.75
CA PHE A 543 14.22 9.46 -9.02
C PHE A 543 14.72 8.02 -8.89
N LYS A 544 13.79 7.08 -8.72
CA LYS A 544 14.05 5.63 -8.63
C LYS A 544 14.26 4.91 -9.97
N THR A 545 14.22 5.63 -11.09
CA THR A 545 14.43 5.10 -12.44
C THR A 545 15.79 5.50 -12.97
N ASP A 546 16.39 4.67 -13.83
CA ASP A 546 17.69 4.91 -14.48
C ASP A 546 17.63 6.01 -15.56
N ILE A 547 17.11 7.18 -15.20
CA ILE A 547 17.36 8.42 -15.94
C ILE A 547 18.87 8.65 -15.93
N LYS A 548 19.46 9.02 -17.06
CA LYS A 548 20.89 9.24 -17.20
C LYS A 548 21.33 10.50 -16.45
N ILE A 549 21.57 10.35 -15.15
CA ILE A 549 22.01 11.45 -14.25
C ILE A 549 23.29 12.13 -14.75
N LYS A 550 24.14 11.42 -15.52
CA LYS A 550 25.29 11.98 -16.25
C LYS A 550 24.93 13.17 -17.14
N ASP A 551 23.75 13.18 -17.74
CA ASP A 551 23.29 14.25 -18.62
C ASP A 551 23.05 15.52 -17.79
N LEU A 552 22.43 15.41 -16.60
CA LEU A 552 22.26 16.52 -15.66
C LEU A 552 23.58 16.95 -14.97
N GLU A 553 24.50 16.01 -14.72
CA GLU A 553 25.83 16.33 -14.18
C GLU A 553 26.59 17.30 -15.11
N SER A 554 26.36 17.26 -16.43
CA SER A 554 26.93 18.24 -17.37
C SER A 554 26.46 19.69 -17.12
N LEU A 555 25.23 19.88 -16.65
CA LEU A 555 24.64 21.20 -16.42
C LEU A 555 25.24 21.91 -15.19
N SER A 556 25.88 21.16 -14.28
CA SER A 556 26.56 21.73 -13.11
C SER A 556 27.69 22.70 -13.49
N LYS A 557 28.32 22.49 -14.66
CA LYS A 557 29.37 23.33 -15.25
C LYS A 557 28.94 24.77 -15.52
N ALA A 558 27.64 25.05 -15.63
CA ALA A 558 27.13 26.42 -15.73
C ALA A 558 27.58 27.31 -14.54
N LYS A 559 27.76 26.72 -13.35
CA LYS A 559 28.28 27.41 -12.15
C LYS A 559 29.80 27.65 -12.21
N GLU A 560 30.53 26.89 -13.01
CA GLU A 560 31.96 27.09 -13.27
C GLU A 560 32.16 28.18 -14.34
N ILE A 561 31.39 28.13 -15.43
CA ILE A 561 31.39 29.13 -16.51
C ILE A 561 31.14 30.55 -15.97
N ALA A 562 30.20 30.71 -15.02
CA ALA A 562 29.96 31.98 -14.35
C ALA A 562 31.22 32.54 -13.64
N LYS A 563 32.05 31.68 -13.03
CA LYS A 563 33.32 32.07 -12.37
C LYS A 563 34.43 32.36 -13.37
N HIS A 564 34.47 31.66 -14.51
CA HIS A 564 35.38 31.97 -15.60
C HIS A 564 35.07 33.35 -16.20
N ILE A 565 33.79 33.71 -16.36
CA ILE A 565 33.36 35.07 -16.77
C ILE A 565 33.79 36.13 -15.75
N GLU A 566 33.56 35.91 -14.46
CA GLU A 566 33.98 36.82 -13.38
C GLU A 566 35.51 37.02 -13.38
N THR A 567 36.27 35.94 -13.55
CA THR A 567 37.74 35.95 -13.65
C THR A 567 38.22 36.74 -14.86
N ALA A 568 37.63 36.51 -16.04
CA ALA A 568 37.95 37.26 -17.26
C ALA A 568 37.60 38.75 -17.14
N MET A 569 36.51 39.09 -16.46
CA MET A 569 36.12 40.48 -16.18
C MET A 569 37.15 41.22 -15.30
N ASP A 570 37.64 40.60 -14.23
CA ASP A 570 38.67 41.19 -13.38
C ASP A 570 40.05 41.23 -14.08
N GLN A 571 40.40 40.22 -14.90
CA GLN A 571 41.59 40.28 -15.77
C GLN A 571 41.51 41.47 -16.74
N ILE A 572 40.39 41.68 -17.45
CA ILE A 572 40.17 42.82 -18.37
C ILE A 572 40.31 44.15 -17.63
N LYS A 573 39.77 44.24 -16.41
CA LYS A 573 39.83 45.44 -15.55
C LYS A 573 41.27 45.75 -15.09
N HIS A 574 42.03 44.74 -14.69
CA HIS A 574 43.46 44.90 -14.37
C HIS A 574 44.29 45.26 -15.60
N LEU A 575 44.05 44.63 -16.75
CA LEU A 575 44.63 45.00 -18.05
C LEU A 575 44.37 46.47 -18.37
N ARG A 576 43.12 46.91 -18.27
CA ARG A 576 42.71 48.29 -18.54
C ARG A 576 43.48 49.27 -17.66
N SER A 577 43.54 49.05 -16.34
CA SER A 577 44.29 49.95 -15.45
C SER A 577 45.79 49.96 -15.71
N SER A 578 46.40 48.83 -16.10
CA SER A 578 47.80 48.78 -16.52
C SER A 578 48.04 49.50 -17.86
N VAL A 579 47.10 49.45 -18.80
CA VAL A 579 47.16 50.23 -20.06
C VAL A 579 46.95 51.72 -19.80
N GLU A 580 46.03 52.10 -18.90
CA GLU A 580 45.85 53.49 -18.45
C GLU A 580 47.15 54.01 -17.79
N HIS A 581 47.80 53.22 -16.93
CA HIS A 581 49.12 53.56 -16.34
C HIS A 581 50.23 53.65 -17.40
N THR A 582 50.22 52.79 -18.42
CA THR A 582 51.14 52.87 -19.59
C THR A 582 51.00 54.23 -20.30
N ILE A 583 49.76 54.67 -20.51
CA ILE A 583 49.43 55.94 -21.16
C ILE A 583 49.88 57.12 -20.29
N GLU A 584 49.72 57.05 -18.97
CA GLU A 584 50.21 58.08 -18.04
C GLU A 584 51.75 58.13 -17.97
N LEU A 585 52.43 56.98 -17.89
CA LEU A 585 53.88 56.87 -17.99
C LEU A 585 54.42 57.47 -19.30
N SER A 586 53.71 57.29 -20.42
CA SER A 586 54.09 57.90 -21.71
C SER A 586 54.01 59.44 -21.67
N LYS A 587 52.97 60.00 -21.02
CA LYS A 587 52.82 61.44 -20.81
C LYS A 587 53.90 61.99 -19.88
N VAL A 588 54.20 61.28 -18.79
CA VAL A 588 55.25 61.69 -17.83
C VAL A 588 56.64 61.67 -18.48
N LYS A 589 56.98 60.65 -19.28
CA LYS A 589 58.22 60.64 -20.07
C LYS A 589 58.29 61.79 -21.08
N GLY A 590 57.16 62.13 -21.72
CA GLY A 590 57.05 63.33 -22.57
C GLY A 590 57.29 64.64 -21.82
N MET A 591 56.92 64.70 -20.53
CA MET A 591 57.14 65.87 -19.66
C MET A 591 58.59 65.94 -19.13
N GLN A 592 59.17 64.81 -18.74
CA GLN A 592 60.50 64.73 -18.11
C GLN A 592 61.67 64.96 -19.08
N SER A 593 61.45 64.89 -20.40
CA SER A 593 62.48 65.19 -21.40
C SER A 593 63.01 66.65 -21.37
N ASN A 594 62.44 67.54 -20.55
CA ASN A 594 62.73 68.97 -20.54
C ASN A 594 63.37 69.52 -19.25
N ILE A 595 63.60 68.73 -18.19
CA ILE A 595 64.17 69.22 -16.91
C ILE A 595 65.19 68.22 -16.32
N CYS A 596 66.47 68.65 -16.29
CA CYS A 596 67.63 68.05 -15.60
C CYS A 596 68.01 66.60 -15.98
N ASN A 597 69.28 66.22 -16.24
CA ASN A 597 70.55 66.94 -16.20
C ASN A 597 70.89 67.69 -14.89
N VAL A 598 71.35 66.95 -13.86
CA VAL A 598 72.46 67.29 -12.92
C VAL A 598 72.43 66.34 -11.69
N CYS A 599 73.62 66.05 -11.13
CA CYS A 599 73.90 65.31 -9.87
C CYS A 599 73.60 63.80 -9.80
N GLU A 600 74.59 62.99 -10.21
CA GLU A 600 74.88 61.72 -9.54
C GLU A 600 75.79 61.93 -8.31
N ALA A 601 75.90 60.89 -7.45
CA ALA A 601 76.82 60.69 -6.32
C ALA A 601 76.28 60.89 -4.87
N SER A 602 75.49 59.92 -4.38
CA SER A 602 75.26 59.70 -2.93
C SER A 602 74.69 58.33 -2.51
N VAL A 603 74.12 57.54 -3.42
CA VAL A 603 73.20 56.41 -3.07
C VAL A 603 73.84 55.01 -3.16
N ASN A 604 75.14 54.87 -2.87
CA ASN A 604 75.85 53.61 -3.15
C ASN A 604 75.98 52.62 -1.98
N GLU A 605 75.96 53.07 -0.72
CA GLU A 605 76.13 52.19 0.44
C GLU A 605 74.83 51.45 0.80
N ASN A 606 73.70 52.18 0.89
CA ASN A 606 72.35 51.63 1.14
C ASN A 606 71.89 50.56 0.12
N LYS A 607 72.62 50.36 -0.98
CA LYS A 607 72.28 49.39 -2.02
C LYS A 607 72.69 47.97 -1.65
N ALA A 608 73.79 47.78 -0.90
CA ALA A 608 74.33 46.48 -0.53
C ALA A 608 73.47 45.78 0.54
N ASP A 609 73.15 46.49 1.63
CA ASP A 609 72.30 45.96 2.70
C ASP A 609 70.90 45.58 2.17
N VAL A 610 70.38 46.33 1.20
CA VAL A 610 69.12 46.03 0.52
C VAL A 610 69.21 44.75 -0.31
N THR A 611 70.33 44.49 -1.02
CA THR A 611 70.51 43.22 -1.75
C THR A 611 70.65 42.02 -0.81
N ASP A 612 71.36 42.14 0.31
CA ASP A 612 71.52 41.06 1.28
C ASP A 612 70.21 40.71 2.00
N LEU A 613 69.37 41.72 2.28
CA LEU A 613 68.01 41.52 2.79
C LEU A 613 67.09 40.89 1.73
N GLN A 614 67.22 41.28 0.46
CA GLN A 614 66.47 40.66 -0.64
C GLN A 614 66.84 39.18 -0.81
N GLU A 615 68.12 38.81 -0.73
CA GLU A 615 68.55 37.39 -0.75
C GLU A 615 67.96 36.57 0.40
N GLN A 616 67.94 37.13 1.62
CA GLN A 616 67.35 36.46 2.79
C GLN A 616 65.84 36.27 2.61
N VAL A 617 65.13 37.28 2.08
CA VAL A 617 63.71 37.17 1.72
C VAL A 617 63.47 36.11 0.64
N ILE A 618 64.36 35.98 -0.36
CA ILE A 618 64.27 34.93 -1.38
C ILE A 618 64.46 33.53 -0.76
N ARG A 619 65.48 33.34 0.09
CA ARG A 619 65.71 32.06 0.80
C ARG A 619 64.54 31.68 1.72
N LEU A 620 63.94 32.64 2.43
CA LEU A 620 62.76 32.41 3.26
C LEU A 620 61.51 32.07 2.43
N LYS A 621 61.31 32.74 1.28
CA LYS A 621 60.22 32.40 0.33
C LYS A 621 60.39 30.98 -0.24
N ALA A 622 61.61 30.56 -0.57
CA ALA A 622 61.88 29.21 -1.05
C ALA A 622 61.58 28.14 0.01
N LEU A 623 62.02 28.35 1.26
CA LEU A 623 61.70 27.47 2.39
C LEU A 623 60.19 27.40 2.67
N LEU A 624 59.48 28.52 2.59
CA LEU A 624 58.03 28.58 2.75
C LEU A 624 57.29 27.84 1.62
N SER A 625 57.80 27.92 0.38
CA SER A 625 57.28 27.15 -0.76
C SER A 625 57.44 25.64 -0.55
N ALA A 626 58.64 25.18 -0.19
CA ALA A 626 58.89 23.77 0.11
C ALA A 626 58.03 23.24 1.28
N LYS A 627 57.73 24.09 2.27
CA LYS A 627 56.80 23.73 3.36
C LYS A 627 55.34 23.68 2.92
N ARG A 628 54.90 24.55 2.00
CA ARG A 628 53.57 24.46 1.38
C ARG A 628 53.42 23.19 0.54
N GLU A 629 54.45 22.79 -0.21
CA GLU A 629 54.49 21.55 -0.98
C GLU A 629 54.45 20.28 -0.10
N GLN A 630 55.18 20.29 1.02
CA GLN A 630 55.08 19.23 2.04
C GLN A 630 53.69 19.14 2.68
N ILE A 631 52.99 20.26 2.87
CA ILE A 631 51.59 20.27 3.33
C ILE A 631 50.64 19.76 2.24
N ALA A 632 50.85 20.12 0.97
CA ALA A 632 50.03 19.65 -0.13
C ALA A 632 50.14 18.13 -0.34
N THR A 633 51.36 17.58 -0.34
CA THR A 633 51.58 16.13 -0.43
C THR A 633 51.00 15.36 0.76
N LEU A 634 51.14 15.87 1.99
CA LEU A 634 50.47 15.30 3.17
C LEU A 634 48.94 15.34 3.06
N ARG A 635 48.35 16.44 2.57
CA ARG A 635 46.90 16.54 2.30
C ARG A 635 46.43 15.48 1.29
N THR A 636 47.20 15.24 0.22
CA THR A 636 46.89 14.19 -0.77
C THR A 636 46.96 12.78 -0.17
N VAL A 637 47.99 12.47 0.63
CA VAL A 637 48.11 11.17 1.32
C VAL A 637 46.97 10.96 2.33
N LEU A 638 46.59 12.00 3.08
CA LEU A 638 45.44 11.94 3.98
C LEU A 638 44.11 11.75 3.25
N LYS A 639 43.89 12.42 2.10
CA LYS A 639 42.69 12.24 1.27
C LYS A 639 42.62 10.83 0.67
N SER A 640 43.75 10.26 0.28
CA SER A 640 43.83 8.87 -0.18
C SER A 640 43.50 7.87 0.93
N ASN A 641 44.08 8.04 2.13
CA ASN A 641 43.77 7.20 3.30
C ASN A 641 42.30 7.31 3.73
N LYS A 642 41.70 8.53 3.69
CA LYS A 642 40.27 8.74 3.95
C LYS A 642 39.43 7.88 2.98
N ASN A 643 39.66 8.03 1.68
CA ASN A 643 38.93 7.26 0.65
C ASN A 643 39.10 5.74 0.83
N THR A 644 40.31 5.25 1.13
CA THR A 644 40.54 3.82 1.40
C THR A 644 39.79 3.33 2.63
N ALA A 645 39.67 4.14 3.70
CA ALA A 645 38.87 3.81 4.87
C ALA A 645 37.36 3.81 4.56
N GLU A 646 36.87 4.73 3.74
CA GLU A 646 35.47 4.81 3.29
C GLU A 646 35.09 3.62 2.38
N VAL A 647 35.98 3.21 1.47
CA VAL A 647 35.84 1.99 0.67
C VAL A 647 35.89 0.73 1.55
N ALA A 648 36.70 0.69 2.60
CA ALA A 648 36.71 -0.42 3.54
C ALA A 648 35.40 -0.50 4.36
N LEU A 649 34.90 0.63 4.87
CA LEU A 649 33.66 0.71 5.64
C LEU A 649 32.41 0.35 4.80
N THR A 650 32.33 0.81 3.55
CA THR A 650 31.23 0.45 2.65
C THR A 650 31.23 -1.03 2.30
N ASN A 651 32.40 -1.64 2.06
CA ASN A 651 32.53 -3.09 1.88
C ASN A 651 32.12 -3.87 3.13
N LEU A 652 32.52 -3.44 4.33
CA LEU A 652 32.11 -4.08 5.59
C LEU A 652 30.60 -3.96 5.84
N LYS A 653 30.00 -2.80 5.56
CA LYS A 653 28.56 -2.57 5.65
C LYS A 653 27.77 -3.46 4.67
N SER A 654 28.26 -3.61 3.45
CA SER A 654 27.67 -4.52 2.44
C SER A 654 27.73 -5.99 2.90
N LYS A 655 28.87 -6.45 3.41
CA LYS A 655 28.99 -7.81 3.97
C LYS A 655 28.02 -8.05 5.13
N TYR A 656 27.94 -7.12 6.07
CA TYR A 656 27.02 -7.22 7.22
C TYR A 656 25.55 -7.33 6.78
N GLU A 657 25.09 -6.51 5.84
CA GLU A 657 23.70 -6.59 5.34
C GLU A 657 23.44 -7.89 4.56
N ASN A 658 24.43 -8.40 3.81
CA ASN A 658 24.33 -9.71 3.15
C ASN A 658 24.24 -10.87 4.15
N GLU A 659 25.12 -10.90 5.17
CA GLU A 659 25.09 -11.90 6.25
C GLU A 659 23.77 -11.85 7.03
N LYS A 660 23.29 -10.65 7.36
CA LYS A 660 21.99 -10.39 7.99
C LYS A 660 20.81 -10.89 7.15
N SER A 661 20.87 -10.78 5.81
CA SER A 661 19.88 -11.36 4.91
C SER A 661 19.90 -12.91 4.98
N ILE A 662 21.09 -13.52 4.93
CA ILE A 662 21.27 -14.98 5.01
C ILE A 662 20.78 -15.52 6.38
N VAL A 663 21.03 -14.79 7.47
CA VAL A 663 20.53 -15.14 8.82
C VAL A 663 18.99 -15.04 8.87
N ASN A 664 18.38 -14.02 8.29
CA ASN A 664 16.92 -13.91 8.21
C ASN A 664 16.30 -15.04 7.38
N GLU A 665 16.88 -15.36 6.21
CA GLU A 665 16.44 -16.47 5.37
C GLU A 665 16.55 -17.83 6.06
N THR A 666 17.66 -18.11 6.74
CA THR A 666 17.87 -19.37 7.46
C THR A 666 16.94 -19.47 8.67
N MET A 667 16.68 -18.37 9.38
CA MET A 667 15.67 -18.34 10.45
C MET A 667 14.24 -18.58 9.91
N LEU A 668 13.91 -18.09 8.71
CA LEU A 668 12.63 -18.36 8.03
C LEU A 668 12.52 -19.83 7.60
N LYS A 669 13.58 -20.41 7.01
CA LYS A 669 13.64 -21.83 6.62
C LYS A 669 13.44 -22.75 7.83
N LEU A 670 14.18 -22.52 8.92
CA LEU A 670 14.04 -23.27 10.17
C LEU A 670 12.64 -23.15 10.81
N ARG A 671 12.00 -21.97 10.74
CA ARG A 671 10.61 -21.79 11.20
C ARG A 671 9.62 -22.61 10.36
N ASN A 672 9.81 -22.67 9.05
CA ASN A 672 8.96 -23.44 8.14
C ASN A 672 9.17 -24.96 8.32
N GLU A 673 10.41 -25.41 8.48
CA GLU A 673 10.73 -26.81 8.80
C GLU A 673 10.13 -27.25 10.14
N LEU A 674 10.26 -26.42 11.19
CA LEU A 674 9.65 -26.67 12.50
C LEU A 674 8.11 -26.69 12.43
N ARG A 675 7.50 -25.90 11.53
CA ARG A 675 6.06 -25.97 11.24
C ARG A 675 5.68 -27.29 10.56
N MET A 676 6.39 -27.68 9.50
CA MET A 676 6.16 -28.96 8.80
C MET A 676 6.31 -30.15 9.75
N LEU A 677 7.30 -30.14 10.65
CA LEU A 677 7.48 -31.19 11.66
C LEU A 677 6.32 -31.25 12.66
N LYS A 678 5.73 -30.11 13.04
CA LYS A 678 4.51 -30.08 13.89
C LYS A 678 3.28 -30.60 13.15
N GLU A 679 3.10 -30.24 11.88
CA GLU A 679 1.98 -30.72 11.05
C GLU A 679 2.11 -32.24 10.77
N ASN A 680 3.34 -32.74 10.58
CA ASN A 680 3.65 -34.18 10.48
C ASN A 680 3.41 -34.92 11.80
N ALA A 681 3.77 -34.33 12.95
CA ALA A 681 3.50 -34.93 14.27
C ALA A 681 2.00 -34.99 14.58
N ALA A 682 1.24 -33.95 14.21
CA ALA A 682 -0.21 -33.92 14.34
C ALA A 682 -0.89 -34.99 13.45
N THR A 683 -0.45 -35.14 12.19
CA THR A 683 -0.98 -36.20 11.32
C THR A 683 -0.58 -37.60 11.79
N PHE A 684 0.62 -37.82 12.33
CA PHE A 684 0.98 -39.10 12.98
C PHE A 684 0.10 -39.39 14.19
N SER A 685 -0.22 -38.39 15.02
CA SER A 685 -1.15 -38.53 16.14
C SER A 685 -2.56 -38.90 15.67
N ILE A 686 -3.07 -38.24 14.62
CA ILE A 686 -4.37 -38.58 14.01
C ILE A 686 -4.37 -40.02 13.49
N VAL A 687 -3.34 -40.44 12.75
CA VAL A 687 -3.20 -41.82 12.22
C VAL A 687 -3.13 -42.85 13.35
N MET A 688 -2.41 -42.58 14.44
CA MET A 688 -2.35 -43.47 15.60
C MET A 688 -3.69 -43.58 16.33
N ASN A 689 -4.42 -42.47 16.48
CA ASN A 689 -5.77 -42.49 17.06
C ASN A 689 -6.77 -43.25 16.16
N VAL A 690 -6.70 -43.11 14.84
CA VAL A 690 -7.50 -43.90 13.89
C VAL A 690 -7.14 -45.39 13.95
N LEU A 691 -5.85 -45.73 14.06
CA LEU A 691 -5.40 -47.12 14.21
C LEU A 691 -5.89 -47.74 15.53
N LEU A 692 -5.85 -46.98 16.64
CA LEU A 692 -6.41 -47.38 17.93
C LEU A 692 -7.92 -47.59 17.86
N LEU A 693 -8.67 -46.72 17.18
CA LEU A 693 -10.12 -46.87 16.97
C LEU A 693 -10.45 -48.13 16.15
N ILE A 694 -9.68 -48.42 15.09
CA ILE A 694 -9.84 -49.65 14.29
C ILE A 694 -9.56 -50.89 15.13
N LEU A 695 -8.45 -50.90 15.88
CA LEU A 695 -8.10 -52.01 16.78
C LEU A 695 -9.18 -52.24 17.84
N TRP A 696 -9.68 -51.17 18.47
CA TRP A 696 -10.74 -51.24 19.47
C TRP A 696 -12.05 -51.78 18.87
N GLY A 697 -12.44 -51.32 17.67
CA GLY A 697 -13.57 -51.86 16.93
C GLY A 697 -13.42 -53.37 16.68
N THR A 698 -12.28 -53.81 16.14
CA THR A 698 -12.05 -55.25 15.89
C THR A 698 -12.07 -56.10 17.17
N ALA A 699 -11.64 -55.55 18.31
CA ALA A 699 -11.71 -56.23 19.61
C ALA A 699 -13.16 -56.35 20.13
N VAL A 700 -13.99 -55.32 19.89
CA VAL A 700 -15.44 -55.35 20.20
C VAL A 700 -16.16 -56.36 19.31
N ASP A 701 -15.91 -56.36 18.00
CA ASP A 701 -16.54 -57.30 17.06
C ASP A 701 -16.14 -58.77 17.34
N PHE A 702 -14.87 -59.01 17.70
CA PHE A 702 -14.41 -60.33 18.13
C PHE A 702 -15.07 -60.76 19.44
N SER A 703 -15.23 -59.85 20.40
CA SER A 703 -15.93 -60.12 21.66
C SER A 703 -17.42 -60.44 21.45
N ASN A 704 -18.10 -59.66 20.60
CA ASN A 704 -19.50 -59.91 20.21
C ASN A 704 -19.65 -61.26 19.49
N SER A 705 -18.68 -61.61 18.64
CA SER A 705 -18.66 -62.92 17.95
C SER A 705 -18.46 -64.08 18.93
N LEU A 706 -17.61 -63.93 19.96
CA LEU A 706 -17.49 -64.91 21.04
C LEU A 706 -18.80 -65.07 21.82
N ILE A 707 -19.47 -63.97 22.16
CA ILE A 707 -20.76 -63.98 22.88
C ILE A 707 -21.83 -64.69 22.04
N LEU A 708 -21.90 -64.41 20.73
CA LEU A 708 -22.79 -65.10 19.80
C LEU A 708 -22.49 -66.60 19.72
N CYS A 709 -21.23 -67.01 19.57
CA CYS A 709 -20.85 -68.42 19.59
C CYS A 709 -21.15 -69.11 20.93
N HIS A 710 -20.98 -68.42 22.06
CA HIS A 710 -21.28 -68.98 23.38
C HIS A 710 -22.79 -69.21 23.54
N ASN A 711 -23.61 -68.22 23.19
CA ASN A 711 -25.07 -68.36 23.19
C ASN A 711 -25.55 -69.49 22.25
N TYR A 712 -24.89 -69.69 21.10
CA TYR A 712 -25.21 -70.77 20.16
C TYR A 712 -24.72 -72.17 20.61
N CYS A 713 -23.90 -72.26 21.67
CA CYS A 713 -23.50 -73.53 22.30
C CYS A 713 -24.25 -73.83 23.60
N VAL A 714 -25.15 -72.92 24.03
CA VAL A 714 -25.98 -73.03 25.24
C VAL A 714 -27.46 -73.29 24.90
N ALA A 715 -27.81 -73.22 23.62
CA ALA A 715 -29.11 -73.60 23.03
C ALA A 715 -29.04 -74.97 22.35
#